data_AF-A0AB34CGW3-F1
#
_entry.id   AF-A0AB34CGW3-F1
#
_cell.length_a   1.000
_cell.length_b   1.000
_cell.length_c   1.000
_cell.angle_alpha   90.00
_cell.angle_beta   90.00
_cell.angle_gamma   90.00
#
_symmetry.space_group_name_H-M   'P 1'
#
loop_
_entity.id
_entity.type
_entity.pdbx_description
1 polymer ?
#
loop_
_entity_poly.entity_id
_entity_poly.type
_entity_poly.pdbx_seq_one_letter_code
_entity_poly.pdbx_strand_id
1 'polypeptide(L)'
;MSKYVGCWFGLEEAAEENGEMRIAHAFEAVNDKQAKARAALLFMEAFPDADDSQFDLRIYAAAEGIPIPAEEWDETFLFDHEWDDELGHPVANVQSNPVDFYKLQPSMRVAVLVKYSTTEITSDQLGAAIELQQRETSTFESHIVEAITKMPSITAMYPERILEAIDYIRETCAHIKKWPEIKAVLAGWLKNHELKRKDGEISEVNAVIPRPYEHTHKTLDLEIAVALWAGDVDPNAPLASVTRWANSIIKDDREDWKRWSMQMRTQPNILKYDRPSIFGVVRDAPSSDIYKSPELHGRYIAEYLAEHGKTEGQSDETEQNTAASTRLLEHEPSEIAPVEPQHSDNESAAGTVETAPSVDDGGPFYFLMADGKKVGRANKPSGLKKALADGGTEISQEEYQARKNGTYKAPQEVIPQPAGQTEVNKIADGVFSIDNLMGNQQPASPSDEGEKAEVLPPAATASGAFVLRADELEKELGDSENLSLWKSVMRTNPRYTKDMGDLGFGGTSINAEYMVMRATESFGPAGTGWGWTILEDKMVEGAPLTEKIFEGTKFVGKRILRDNDGTLLFELNHYLRIALWYIKDGVRGTVENFGSTPYRQTTKNGIYCDSEVHKKSLTDAIKKCLSMLGFSADVWLGLYDDAAYKAESVLEFGIKDAAEKADDSTRIREELDERFKQNVETMRKAVSQNEVSKIASSLTRTVGIHLKSAKEINDQEYVKYLEGRLRRLEEVKSECLARLQEKAA
;
A
#
# COMPACT_ATOMS: atom_id res chain seq x y z
N MET A 1 -39.48 27.35 43.29
CA MET A 1 -38.56 28.08 42.38
C MET A 1 -38.77 27.49 40.99
N SER A 2 -38.36 28.17 39.93
CA SER A 2 -38.36 27.61 38.58
C SER A 2 -36.97 27.06 38.27
N LYS A 3 -36.89 25.96 37.52
CA LYS A 3 -35.63 25.45 36.98
C LYS A 3 -35.25 26.30 35.76
N TYR A 4 -34.00 26.74 35.71
CA TYR A 4 -33.38 27.47 34.62
C TYR A 4 -32.16 26.69 34.15
N VAL A 5 -31.71 26.97 32.93
CA VAL A 5 -30.46 26.45 32.38
C VAL A 5 -29.63 27.63 31.92
N GLY A 6 -28.38 27.69 32.38
CA GLY A 6 -27.35 28.57 31.85
C GLY A 6 -26.55 27.84 30.78
N CYS A 7 -26.19 28.55 29.73
CA CYS A 7 -25.37 28.09 28.62
C CYS A 7 -24.27 29.11 28.41
N TRP A 8 -23.01 28.68 28.52
CA TRP A 8 -21.83 29.52 28.32
C TRP A 8 -21.15 29.11 27.01
N PHE A 9 -20.92 30.10 26.15
CA PHE A 9 -20.24 29.95 24.88
C PHE A 9 -18.92 30.71 24.94
N GLY A 10 -17.79 30.02 24.81
CA GLY A 10 -16.48 30.67 24.69
C GLY A 10 -16.45 31.60 23.47
N LEU A 11 -15.97 32.82 23.66
CA LEU A 11 -15.78 33.80 22.59
C LEU A 11 -14.57 33.41 21.72
N GLU A 12 -14.57 33.91 20.48
CA GLU A 12 -13.63 33.52 19.42
C GLU A 12 -12.15 33.65 19.85
N GLU A 13 -11.79 34.70 20.59
CA GLU A 13 -10.44 34.92 21.14
C GLU A 13 -10.00 33.88 22.18
N ALA A 14 -10.94 33.22 22.88
CA ALA A 14 -10.64 32.17 23.87
C ALA A 14 -10.60 30.76 23.26
N ALA A 15 -11.33 30.56 22.16
CA ALA A 15 -11.36 29.29 21.43
C ALA A 15 -10.03 28.98 20.72
N GLU A 16 -9.26 30.01 20.32
CA GLU A 16 -7.94 29.82 19.71
C GLU A 16 -6.87 29.31 20.69
N GLU A 17 -6.95 29.64 21.99
CA GLU A 17 -5.98 29.18 23.00
C GLU A 17 -6.36 27.84 23.66
N ASN A 18 -7.66 27.60 23.90
CA ASN A 18 -8.13 26.46 24.72
C ASN A 18 -9.09 25.50 24.00
N GLY A 19 -9.45 25.75 22.74
CA GLY A 19 -10.49 25.03 22.00
C GLY A 19 -11.90 25.58 22.26
N GLU A 20 -12.89 25.19 21.46
CA GLU A 20 -14.30 25.59 21.64
C GLU A 20 -14.88 25.06 22.96
N MET A 21 -14.77 25.86 24.03
CA MET A 21 -15.42 25.56 25.30
C MET A 21 -16.89 25.98 25.25
N ARG A 22 -17.79 25.00 25.31
CA ARG A 22 -19.24 25.17 25.42
C ARG A 22 -19.74 24.33 26.58
N ILE A 23 -20.49 24.93 27.51
CA ILE A 23 -20.96 24.21 28.69
C ILE A 23 -22.36 24.68 29.12
N ALA A 24 -23.17 23.76 29.66
CA ALA A 24 -24.49 24.06 30.19
C ALA A 24 -24.66 23.58 31.64
N HIS A 25 -25.41 24.33 32.45
CA HIS A 25 -25.72 23.98 33.85
C HIS A 25 -27.16 24.31 34.21
N ALA A 26 -27.85 23.36 34.85
CA ALA A 26 -29.25 23.51 35.23
C ALA A 26 -29.44 23.74 36.75
N PHE A 27 -30.07 24.85 37.11
CA PHE A 27 -30.18 25.33 38.50
C PHE A 27 -31.55 25.96 38.80
N GLU A 28 -31.86 26.23 40.08
CA GLU A 28 -33.13 26.86 40.47
C GLU A 28 -33.01 28.37 40.72
N ALA A 29 -34.01 29.16 40.31
CA ALA A 29 -34.13 30.57 40.64
C ALA A 29 -35.60 31.02 40.80
N VAL A 30 -35.84 32.21 41.36
CA VAL A 30 -37.20 32.76 41.56
C VAL A 30 -37.69 33.57 40.35
N ASN A 31 -36.78 34.17 39.58
CA ASN A 31 -37.05 34.93 38.36
C ASN A 31 -35.77 35.09 37.53
N ASP A 32 -35.90 35.51 36.27
CA ASP A 32 -34.81 35.59 35.30
C ASP A 32 -33.65 36.50 35.76
N LYS A 33 -33.96 37.57 36.50
CA LYS A 33 -32.94 38.49 37.04
C LYS A 33 -32.10 37.82 38.12
N GLN A 34 -32.72 37.02 38.99
CA GLN A 34 -32.00 36.18 39.95
C GLN A 34 -31.33 34.99 39.25
N ALA A 35 -31.89 34.48 38.15
CA ALA A 35 -31.28 33.40 37.38
C ALA A 35 -29.94 33.85 36.76
N LYS A 36 -29.90 35.01 36.10
CA LYS A 36 -28.66 35.60 35.57
C LYS A 36 -27.59 35.83 36.64
N ALA A 37 -27.98 36.43 37.78
CA ALA A 37 -27.05 36.66 38.88
C ALA A 37 -26.54 35.34 39.51
N ARG A 38 -27.39 34.32 39.61
CA ARG A 38 -27.02 33.01 40.17
C ARG A 38 -26.14 32.20 39.23
N ALA A 39 -26.41 32.23 37.92
CA ALA A 39 -25.59 31.56 36.92
C ALA A 39 -24.14 32.08 36.94
N ALA A 40 -23.93 33.40 36.87
CA ALA A 40 -22.58 33.98 36.92
C ALA A 40 -21.82 33.60 38.21
N LEU A 41 -22.51 33.57 39.36
CA LEU A 41 -21.91 33.12 40.63
C LEU A 41 -21.54 31.63 40.62
N LEU A 42 -22.41 30.77 40.09
CA LEU A 42 -22.14 29.33 39.97
C LEU A 42 -20.97 29.04 39.02
N PHE A 43 -20.86 29.80 37.92
CA PHE A 43 -19.75 29.69 36.97
C PHE A 43 -18.42 30.07 37.60
N MET A 44 -18.33 31.23 38.26
CA MET A 44 -17.12 31.65 38.99
C MET A 44 -16.75 30.71 40.15
N GLU A 45 -17.72 30.02 40.77
CA GLU A 45 -17.47 29.05 41.83
C GLU A 45 -16.93 27.72 41.29
N ALA A 46 -17.42 27.26 40.14
CA ALA A 46 -16.96 26.04 39.47
C ALA A 46 -15.65 26.23 38.69
N PHE A 47 -15.45 27.40 38.07
CA PHE A 47 -14.32 27.73 37.20
C PHE A 47 -13.60 29.00 37.71
N PRO A 48 -12.93 28.95 38.88
CA PRO A 48 -12.32 30.13 39.51
C PRO A 48 -11.14 30.72 38.73
N ASP A 49 -10.54 29.94 37.81
CA ASP A 49 -9.44 30.37 36.94
C ASP A 49 -9.91 30.86 35.55
N ALA A 50 -11.22 30.79 35.24
CA ALA A 50 -11.78 31.27 33.98
C ALA A 50 -12.09 32.77 34.02
N ASP A 51 -11.78 33.49 32.94
CA ASP A 51 -12.18 34.89 32.79
C ASP A 51 -13.62 34.96 32.27
N ASP A 52 -14.56 35.42 33.12
CA ASP A 52 -15.99 35.59 32.79
C ASP A 52 -16.20 36.52 31.58
N SER A 53 -15.23 37.38 31.22
CA SER A 53 -15.29 38.21 30.01
C SER A 53 -15.02 37.45 28.71
N GLN A 54 -14.54 36.21 28.78
CA GLN A 54 -14.31 35.32 27.63
C GLN A 54 -15.53 34.47 27.26
N PHE A 55 -16.67 34.60 27.95
CA PHE A 55 -17.86 33.76 27.74
C PHE A 55 -19.15 34.59 27.53
N ASP A 56 -19.97 34.21 26.55
CA ASP A 56 -21.35 34.70 26.42
C ASP A 56 -22.32 33.81 27.20
N LEU A 57 -22.99 34.39 28.20
CA LEU A 57 -23.95 33.69 29.08
C LEU A 57 -25.40 33.88 28.60
N ARG A 58 -25.97 32.79 28.07
CA ARG A 58 -27.37 32.70 27.66
C ARG A 58 -28.17 31.86 28.65
N ILE A 59 -29.42 32.22 28.92
CA ILE A 59 -30.26 31.55 29.94
C ILE A 59 -31.70 31.43 29.46
N TYR A 60 -32.28 30.24 29.63
CA TYR A 60 -33.71 29.98 29.44
C TYR A 60 -34.33 29.30 30.67
N ALA A 61 -35.65 29.40 30.79
CA ALA A 61 -36.41 28.68 31.80
C ALA A 61 -36.78 27.28 31.27
N ALA A 62 -36.63 26.24 32.10
CA ALA A 62 -37.03 24.90 31.73
C ALA A 62 -38.55 24.80 31.55
N ALA A 63 -38.99 24.30 30.40
CA ALA A 63 -40.39 24.06 30.08
C ALA A 63 -40.58 22.69 29.40
N GLU A 64 -41.82 22.22 29.36
CA GLU A 64 -42.16 20.92 28.76
C GLU A 64 -41.86 20.92 27.25
N GLY A 65 -40.99 20.00 26.81
CA GLY A 65 -40.55 19.88 25.41
C GLY A 65 -39.30 20.70 25.05
N ILE A 66 -38.78 21.56 25.94
CA ILE A 66 -37.47 22.21 25.74
C ILE A 66 -36.38 21.27 26.28
N PRO A 67 -35.26 21.08 25.55
CA PRO A 67 -34.10 20.33 26.03
C PRO A 67 -33.56 20.86 27.37
N ILE A 68 -32.94 19.98 28.17
CA ILE A 68 -32.29 20.30 29.45
C ILE A 68 -31.04 19.40 29.52
N PRO A 69 -29.87 19.90 29.98
CA PRO A 69 -28.67 19.07 30.13
C PRO A 69 -28.89 17.87 31.06
N ALA A 70 -28.15 16.79 30.80
CA ALA A 70 -28.31 15.52 31.50
C ALA A 70 -27.57 15.51 32.84
N GLU A 71 -26.40 16.13 32.88
CA GLU A 71 -25.57 16.29 34.08
C GLU A 71 -25.69 17.71 34.66
N GLU A 72 -25.12 17.94 35.85
CA GLU A 72 -25.10 19.30 36.43
C GLU A 72 -24.23 20.22 35.58
N TRP A 73 -23.00 19.85 35.21
CA TRP A 73 -22.15 20.62 34.30
C TRP A 73 -21.89 19.80 33.04
N ASP A 74 -22.66 20.07 31.99
CA ASP A 74 -22.73 19.27 30.78
C ASP A 74 -22.00 19.98 29.62
N GLU A 75 -20.81 19.49 29.30
CA GLU A 75 -19.96 19.96 28.19
C GLU A 75 -20.46 19.44 26.83
N THR A 76 -21.31 18.41 26.79
CA THR A 76 -21.79 17.77 25.54
C THR A 76 -23.09 18.36 25.01
N PHE A 77 -23.94 18.87 25.90
CA PHE A 77 -25.29 19.34 25.59
C PHE A 77 -25.35 20.40 24.47
N LEU A 78 -24.38 21.31 24.41
CA LEU A 78 -24.30 22.40 23.40
C LEU A 78 -23.59 22.00 22.08
N PHE A 79 -23.26 20.72 21.93
CA PHE A 79 -22.92 20.10 20.65
C PHE A 79 -24.13 19.31 20.10
N ASP A 80 -24.89 18.65 20.98
CA ASP A 80 -26.13 17.92 20.65
C ASP A 80 -27.34 18.84 20.40
N HIS A 81 -27.29 20.09 20.88
CA HIS A 81 -28.36 21.07 20.75
C HIS A 81 -27.81 22.43 20.31
N GLU A 82 -28.33 22.96 19.21
CA GLU A 82 -27.95 24.28 18.68
C GLU A 82 -28.80 25.38 19.33
N TRP A 83 -28.21 26.55 19.59
CA TRP A 83 -28.93 27.68 20.17
C TRP A 83 -29.73 28.43 19.11
N ASP A 84 -31.05 28.51 19.26
CA ASP A 84 -31.92 29.31 18.41
C ASP A 84 -32.14 30.71 19.02
N ASP A 85 -31.69 31.75 18.30
CA ASP A 85 -31.79 33.15 18.74
C ASP A 85 -33.21 33.74 18.64
N GLU A 86 -34.11 33.17 17.83
CA GLU A 86 -35.52 33.61 17.75
C GLU A 86 -36.37 32.98 18.87
N LEU A 87 -36.12 31.72 19.20
CA LEU A 87 -36.80 30.98 20.27
C LEU A 87 -36.19 31.27 21.66
N GLY A 88 -34.91 31.66 21.71
CA GLY A 88 -34.20 31.97 22.95
C GLY A 88 -33.88 30.76 23.83
N HIS A 89 -33.81 29.57 23.22
CA HIS A 89 -33.41 28.32 23.89
C HIS A 89 -32.78 27.34 22.89
N PRO A 90 -32.03 26.32 23.36
CA PRO A 90 -31.51 25.28 22.50
C PRO A 90 -32.60 24.43 21.85
N VAL A 91 -32.35 23.96 20.63
CA VAL A 91 -33.16 22.99 19.89
C VAL A 91 -32.31 21.77 19.57
N ALA A 92 -32.94 20.58 19.56
CA ALA A 92 -32.22 19.35 19.25
C ALA A 92 -31.63 19.40 17.84
N ASN A 93 -30.33 19.15 17.73
CA ASN A 93 -29.62 19.17 16.45
C ASN A 93 -30.20 18.07 15.55
N VAL A 94 -30.90 18.48 14.48
CA VAL A 94 -31.54 17.54 13.56
C VAL A 94 -30.44 16.90 12.71
N GLN A 95 -29.93 15.75 13.17
CA GLN A 95 -28.95 14.94 12.45
C GLN A 95 -29.35 14.85 10.97
N SER A 96 -28.56 15.49 10.12
CA SER A 96 -28.91 15.66 8.72
C SER A 96 -28.73 14.33 8.00
N ASN A 97 -29.87 13.67 7.73
CA ASN A 97 -29.86 12.33 7.16
C ASN A 97 -29.07 12.30 5.84
N PRO A 98 -28.18 11.30 5.65
CA PRO A 98 -27.50 11.09 4.37
C PRO A 98 -28.50 10.91 3.22
N VAL A 99 -28.30 11.65 2.15
CA VAL A 99 -29.16 11.62 0.96
C VAL A 99 -28.57 10.66 -0.06
N ASP A 100 -29.38 9.70 -0.52
CA ASP A 100 -29.01 8.83 -1.64
C ASP A 100 -29.00 9.65 -2.95
N PHE A 101 -27.81 10.08 -3.33
CA PHE A 101 -27.55 10.86 -4.54
C PHE A 101 -28.14 10.23 -5.80
N TYR A 102 -28.13 8.89 -5.93
CA TYR A 102 -28.61 8.21 -7.14
C TYR A 102 -30.13 8.21 -7.27
N LYS A 103 -30.87 8.42 -6.16
CA LYS A 103 -32.32 8.62 -6.17
C LYS A 103 -32.74 10.05 -6.54
N LEU A 104 -31.80 11.00 -6.62
CA LEU A 104 -32.10 12.38 -7.00
C LEU A 104 -32.35 12.52 -8.51
N GLN A 105 -33.24 13.46 -8.86
CA GLN A 105 -33.51 13.81 -10.26
C GLN A 105 -32.21 14.22 -10.99
N PRO A 106 -32.06 13.93 -12.30
CA PRO A 106 -30.80 14.19 -13.02
C PRO A 106 -30.30 15.64 -12.93
N SER A 107 -31.20 16.63 -12.99
CA SER A 107 -30.85 18.04 -12.78
C SER A 107 -30.36 18.33 -11.36
N MET A 108 -30.91 17.64 -10.35
CA MET A 108 -30.52 17.79 -8.94
C MET A 108 -29.15 17.17 -8.69
N ARG A 109 -28.86 16.01 -9.28
CA ARG A 109 -27.52 15.42 -9.29
C ARG A 109 -26.48 16.37 -9.87
N VAL A 110 -26.78 17.02 -11.00
CA VAL A 110 -25.90 18.06 -11.58
C VAL A 110 -25.75 19.26 -10.65
N ALA A 111 -26.83 19.78 -10.06
CA ALA A 111 -26.77 20.93 -9.15
C ALA A 111 -25.94 20.65 -7.88
N VAL A 112 -26.07 19.46 -7.30
CA VAL A 112 -25.26 18.98 -6.18
C VAL A 112 -23.77 18.91 -6.58
N LEU A 113 -23.44 18.30 -7.71
CA LEU A 113 -22.04 18.21 -8.18
C LEU A 113 -21.44 19.59 -8.47
N VAL A 114 -22.20 20.53 -9.02
CA VAL A 114 -21.73 21.91 -9.26
C VAL A 114 -21.52 22.68 -7.95
N LYS A 115 -22.37 22.47 -6.94
CA LYS A 115 -22.29 23.19 -5.65
C LYS A 115 -21.22 22.63 -4.72
N TYR A 116 -21.13 21.31 -4.59
CA TYR A 116 -20.36 20.63 -3.55
C TYR A 116 -19.20 19.77 -4.08
N SER A 117 -19.10 19.55 -5.40
CA SER A 117 -18.07 18.69 -6.02
C SER A 117 -18.01 17.25 -5.48
N THR A 118 -19.09 16.75 -4.85
CA THR A 118 -19.18 15.40 -4.27
C THR A 118 -20.55 14.76 -4.51
N THR A 119 -20.63 13.43 -4.35
CA THR A 119 -21.90 12.67 -4.31
C THR A 119 -22.37 12.37 -2.89
N GLU A 120 -21.51 12.55 -1.89
CA GLU A 120 -21.84 12.35 -0.47
C GLU A 120 -22.43 13.66 0.08
N ILE A 121 -23.75 13.67 0.29
CA ILE A 121 -24.48 14.86 0.76
C ILE A 121 -25.55 14.53 1.80
N THR A 122 -25.90 15.52 2.60
CA THR A 122 -26.90 15.46 3.67
C THR A 122 -28.14 16.30 3.35
N SER A 123 -29.26 16.08 4.06
CA SER A 123 -30.56 16.65 3.70
C SER A 123 -30.64 18.19 3.76
N ASP A 124 -29.82 18.83 4.58
CA ASP A 124 -29.67 20.29 4.70
C ASP A 124 -29.02 20.91 3.44
N GLN A 125 -28.05 20.21 2.85
CA GLN A 125 -27.30 20.66 1.67
C GLN A 125 -28.15 20.73 0.39
N LEU A 126 -29.32 20.09 0.37
CA LEU A 126 -30.23 20.16 -0.78
C LEU A 126 -30.77 21.58 -1.02
N GLY A 127 -30.88 22.44 0.00
CA GLY A 127 -31.41 23.80 -0.13
C GLY A 127 -30.61 24.64 -1.14
N ALA A 128 -29.30 24.75 -0.94
CA ALA A 128 -28.43 25.53 -1.82
C ALA A 128 -28.25 24.90 -3.23
N ALA A 129 -28.47 23.58 -3.38
CA ALA A 129 -28.53 22.93 -4.69
C ALA A 129 -29.84 23.23 -5.44
N ILE A 130 -30.97 23.36 -4.72
CA ILE A 130 -32.26 23.79 -5.29
C ILE A 130 -32.17 25.24 -5.79
N GLU A 131 -31.53 26.13 -5.04
CA GLU A 131 -31.34 27.53 -5.45
C GLU A 131 -30.67 27.66 -6.82
N LEU A 132 -29.62 26.88 -7.10
CA LEU A 132 -28.93 26.87 -8.40
C LEU A 132 -29.81 26.47 -9.60
N GLN A 133 -30.99 25.89 -9.36
CA GLN A 133 -31.95 25.55 -10.42
C GLN A 133 -33.01 26.64 -10.67
N GLN A 134 -33.08 27.64 -9.79
CA GLN A 134 -34.07 28.70 -9.90
C GLN A 134 -33.68 29.70 -10.99
N ARG A 135 -34.67 30.13 -11.79
CA ARG A 135 -34.43 31.01 -12.96
C ARG A 135 -34.06 32.45 -12.58
N GLU A 136 -34.15 32.80 -11.31
CA GLU A 136 -33.89 34.15 -10.79
C GLU A 136 -32.42 34.33 -10.38
N THR A 137 -31.73 33.24 -10.00
CA THR A 137 -30.29 33.23 -9.72
C THR A 137 -29.49 33.14 -11.02
N SER A 138 -29.02 34.28 -11.53
CA SER A 138 -28.09 34.34 -12.69
C SER A 138 -26.61 34.22 -12.28
N THR A 139 -26.27 33.26 -11.42
CA THR A 139 -24.87 32.97 -11.04
C THR A 139 -24.18 32.10 -12.10
N PHE A 140 -22.85 32.04 -12.09
CA PHE A 140 -22.09 31.21 -13.02
C PHE A 140 -22.40 29.72 -12.84
N GLU A 141 -22.55 29.27 -11.59
CA GLU A 141 -22.94 27.91 -11.21
C GLU A 141 -24.31 27.54 -11.79
N SER A 142 -25.30 28.43 -11.70
CA SER A 142 -26.62 28.26 -12.32
C SER A 142 -26.51 28.09 -13.85
N HIS A 143 -25.67 28.89 -14.52
CA HIS A 143 -25.39 28.73 -15.96
C HIS A 143 -24.67 27.42 -16.30
N ILE A 144 -23.84 26.86 -15.41
CA ILE A 144 -23.24 25.52 -15.57
C ILE A 144 -24.32 24.44 -15.44
N VAL A 145 -25.15 24.50 -14.39
CA VAL A 145 -26.24 23.53 -14.16
C VAL A 145 -27.21 23.52 -15.34
N GLU A 146 -27.60 24.69 -15.85
CA GLU A 146 -28.45 24.78 -17.04
C GLU A 146 -27.73 24.21 -18.28
N ALA A 147 -26.45 24.57 -18.54
CA ALA A 147 -25.72 24.07 -19.70
C ALA A 147 -25.62 22.53 -19.74
N ILE A 148 -25.23 21.91 -18.62
CA ILE A 148 -25.11 20.46 -18.48
C ILE A 148 -26.49 19.79 -18.59
N THR A 149 -27.52 20.30 -17.91
CA THR A 149 -28.90 19.75 -17.96
C THR A 149 -29.51 19.85 -19.37
N LYS A 150 -29.08 20.83 -20.18
CA LYS A 150 -29.46 20.96 -21.61
C LYS A 150 -28.61 20.08 -22.54
N MET A 151 -27.75 19.21 -22.01
CA MET A 151 -26.96 18.21 -22.74
C MET A 151 -27.19 16.81 -22.15
N PRO A 152 -28.23 16.08 -22.58
CA PRO A 152 -28.55 14.75 -22.06
C PRO A 152 -27.38 13.75 -22.14
N SER A 153 -26.51 13.89 -23.15
CA SER A 153 -25.29 13.09 -23.30
C SER A 153 -24.29 13.27 -22.15
N ILE A 154 -24.25 14.43 -21.50
CA ILE A 154 -23.42 14.71 -20.33
C ILE A 154 -24.22 14.46 -19.04
N THR A 155 -25.50 14.85 -18.98
CA THR A 155 -26.37 14.59 -17.81
C THR A 155 -26.52 13.09 -17.49
N ALA A 156 -26.41 12.21 -18.50
CA ALA A 156 -26.48 10.76 -18.34
C ALA A 156 -25.13 10.08 -18.05
N MET A 157 -24.02 10.83 -17.95
CA MET A 157 -22.72 10.29 -17.56
C MET A 157 -22.65 9.95 -16.07
N TYR A 158 -21.61 9.20 -15.67
CA TYR A 158 -21.29 8.98 -14.27
C TYR A 158 -20.85 10.27 -13.57
N PRO A 159 -21.06 10.41 -12.24
CA PRO A 159 -20.78 11.64 -11.50
C PRO A 159 -19.34 12.15 -11.69
N GLU A 160 -18.36 11.26 -11.75
CA GLU A 160 -16.94 11.57 -11.93
C GLU A 160 -16.68 12.22 -13.29
N ARG A 161 -17.34 11.75 -14.36
CA ARG A 161 -17.26 12.36 -15.69
C ARG A 161 -18.01 13.69 -15.79
N ILE A 162 -19.07 13.86 -14.98
CA ILE A 162 -19.74 15.16 -14.86
C ILE A 162 -18.84 16.15 -14.10
N LEU A 163 -18.10 15.70 -13.07
CA LEU A 163 -17.11 16.52 -12.36
C LEU A 163 -15.95 16.94 -13.28
N GLU A 164 -15.36 16.02 -14.05
CA GLU A 164 -14.35 16.36 -15.09
C GLU A 164 -14.86 17.46 -16.04
N ALA A 165 -16.12 17.39 -16.47
CA ALA A 165 -16.73 18.39 -17.33
C ALA A 165 -16.97 19.74 -16.61
N ILE A 166 -17.34 19.71 -15.31
CA ILE A 166 -17.51 20.92 -14.47
C ILE A 166 -16.17 21.62 -14.26
N ASP A 167 -15.12 20.88 -13.92
CA ASP A 167 -13.80 21.44 -13.68
C ASP A 167 -13.17 21.97 -14.97
N TYR A 168 -13.34 21.27 -16.09
CA TYR A 168 -12.98 21.80 -17.41
C TYR A 168 -13.67 23.13 -17.74
N ILE A 169 -14.94 23.32 -17.35
CA ILE A 169 -15.62 24.62 -17.48
C ILE A 169 -15.00 25.65 -16.55
N ARG A 170 -14.75 25.32 -15.27
CA ARG A 170 -14.17 26.24 -14.28
C ARG A 170 -12.78 26.75 -14.72
N GLU A 171 -11.99 25.90 -15.38
CA GLU A 171 -10.67 26.28 -15.91
C GLU A 171 -10.74 27.02 -17.26
N THR A 172 -11.65 26.62 -18.16
CA THR A 172 -11.66 27.10 -19.56
C THR A 172 -12.61 28.29 -19.80
N CYS A 173 -13.67 28.45 -19.00
CA CYS A 173 -14.68 29.49 -19.17
C CYS A 173 -14.55 30.59 -18.11
N ALA A 174 -14.47 31.84 -18.56
CA ALA A 174 -14.59 32.99 -17.66
C ALA A 174 -15.97 33.01 -16.97
N HIS A 175 -15.99 33.33 -15.66
CA HIS A 175 -17.20 33.32 -14.80
C HIS A 175 -18.36 34.22 -15.24
N ILE A 176 -18.18 35.05 -16.28
CA ILE A 176 -19.23 35.89 -16.89
C ILE A 176 -20.02 35.19 -18.00
N LYS A 177 -19.61 33.98 -18.42
CA LYS A 177 -20.21 33.25 -19.54
C LYS A 177 -21.58 32.67 -19.15
N LYS A 178 -22.54 32.75 -20.07
CA LYS A 178 -23.89 32.20 -19.89
C LYS A 178 -24.01 30.78 -20.45
N TRP A 179 -25.05 30.06 -20.05
CA TRP A 179 -25.24 28.65 -20.41
C TRP A 179 -25.12 28.31 -21.92
N PRO A 180 -25.51 29.16 -22.90
CA PRO A 180 -25.34 28.81 -24.32
C PRO A 180 -23.87 28.76 -24.75
N GLU A 181 -23.03 29.60 -24.15
CA GLU A 181 -21.59 29.66 -24.42
C GLU A 181 -20.86 28.51 -23.70
N ILE A 182 -21.22 28.24 -22.43
CA ILE A 182 -20.73 27.09 -21.67
C ILE A 182 -21.09 25.78 -22.40
N LYS A 183 -22.32 25.65 -22.91
CA LYS A 183 -22.78 24.52 -23.71
C LYS A 183 -21.96 24.34 -25.00
N ALA A 184 -21.53 25.42 -25.65
CA ALA A 184 -20.67 25.33 -26.83
C ALA A 184 -19.27 24.80 -26.48
N VAL A 185 -18.70 25.20 -25.34
CA VAL A 185 -17.42 24.70 -24.82
C VAL A 185 -17.53 23.21 -24.45
N LEU A 186 -18.60 22.81 -23.74
CA LEU A 186 -18.90 21.41 -23.43
C LEU A 186 -19.10 20.54 -24.67
N ALA A 187 -19.70 21.06 -25.74
CA ALA A 187 -19.82 20.33 -27.01
C ALA A 187 -18.45 20.09 -27.68
N GLY A 188 -17.51 21.04 -27.54
CA GLY A 188 -16.12 20.87 -27.96
C GLY A 188 -15.37 19.84 -27.12
N TRP A 189 -15.54 19.88 -25.79
CA TRP A 189 -15.00 18.88 -24.86
C TRP A 189 -15.49 17.47 -25.20
N LEU A 190 -16.81 17.29 -25.35
CA LEU A 190 -17.42 16.01 -25.71
C LEU A 190 -16.87 15.49 -27.04
N LYS A 191 -16.81 16.34 -28.07
CA LYS A 191 -16.24 15.97 -29.37
C LYS A 191 -14.77 15.57 -29.27
N ASN A 192 -13.96 16.23 -28.44
CA ASN A 192 -12.55 15.87 -28.26
C ASN A 192 -12.41 14.53 -27.52
N HIS A 193 -13.30 14.19 -26.59
CA HIS A 193 -13.36 12.86 -25.97
C HIS A 193 -13.85 11.78 -26.96
N GLU A 194 -14.82 12.09 -27.82
CA GLU A 194 -15.26 11.20 -28.92
C GLU A 194 -14.19 11.01 -30.01
N LEU A 195 -13.35 12.01 -30.26
CA LEU A 195 -12.20 11.91 -31.17
C LEU A 195 -11.10 11.05 -30.56
N LYS A 196 -10.72 11.27 -29.29
CA LYS A 196 -9.79 10.37 -28.58
C LYS A 196 -10.27 8.91 -28.55
N ARG A 197 -11.59 8.67 -28.60
CA ARG A 197 -12.21 7.34 -28.73
C ARG A 197 -12.15 6.76 -30.15
N LYS A 198 -11.97 7.57 -31.19
CA LYS A 198 -11.84 7.15 -32.59
C LYS A 198 -10.40 7.10 -33.10
N ASP A 199 -9.55 7.99 -32.60
CA ASP A 199 -8.10 8.00 -32.83
C ASP A 199 -7.39 6.90 -32.03
N GLY A 200 -8.13 6.21 -31.15
CA GLY A 200 -7.84 4.84 -30.73
C GLY A 200 -8.03 3.85 -31.88
N GLU A 201 -7.30 4.04 -32.99
CA GLU A 201 -6.93 2.91 -33.83
C GLU A 201 -6.29 1.86 -32.92
N ILE A 202 -6.80 0.64 -32.98
CA ILE A 202 -6.14 -0.51 -32.37
C ILE A 202 -4.77 -0.60 -33.04
N SER A 203 -3.75 -0.14 -32.33
CA SER A 203 -2.37 -0.42 -32.69
C SER A 203 -2.26 -1.94 -32.82
N GLU A 204 -1.68 -2.46 -33.89
CA GLU A 204 -1.47 -3.90 -34.09
C GLU A 204 -0.57 -4.47 -32.98
N VAL A 205 -1.17 -4.78 -31.83
CA VAL A 205 -0.54 -5.45 -30.70
C VAL A 205 -0.42 -6.93 -31.06
N ASN A 206 0.65 -7.23 -31.81
CA ASN A 206 1.10 -8.57 -32.15
C ASN A 206 1.63 -9.30 -30.91
N ALA A 207 0.73 -9.59 -29.96
CA ALA A 207 0.87 -10.58 -28.90
C ALA A 207 -0.52 -10.87 -28.31
N VAL A 208 -1.06 -12.07 -28.54
CA VAL A 208 -2.24 -12.54 -27.80
C VAL A 208 -1.81 -12.78 -26.35
N ILE A 209 -2.16 -11.85 -25.45
CA ILE A 209 -1.93 -12.01 -24.01
C ILE A 209 -2.91 -13.09 -23.51
N PRO A 210 -2.44 -14.26 -23.01
CA PRO A 210 -3.33 -15.29 -22.52
C PRO A 210 -4.12 -14.78 -21.29
N ARG A 211 -5.40 -15.14 -21.17
CA ARG A 211 -6.16 -14.84 -19.96
C ARG A 211 -5.48 -15.48 -18.74
N PRO A 212 -5.34 -14.75 -17.60
CA PRO A 212 -4.78 -15.31 -16.37
C PRO A 212 -5.77 -16.21 -15.59
N TYR A 213 -6.88 -16.61 -16.22
CA TYR A 213 -7.95 -17.43 -15.65
C TYR A 213 -8.57 -18.32 -16.74
N GLU A 214 -9.12 -19.48 -16.35
CA GLU A 214 -9.87 -20.33 -17.26
C GLU A 214 -11.12 -19.60 -17.77
N HIS A 215 -11.28 -19.49 -19.08
CA HIS A 215 -12.40 -18.79 -19.67
C HIS A 215 -13.68 -19.66 -19.65
N THR A 216 -14.54 -19.39 -18.68
CA THR A 216 -15.83 -20.04 -18.46
C THR A 216 -16.99 -19.12 -18.88
N HIS A 217 -18.21 -19.66 -18.92
CA HIS A 217 -19.39 -18.82 -19.14
C HIS A 217 -19.58 -17.70 -18.10
N LYS A 218 -19.02 -17.82 -16.89
CA LYS A 218 -19.07 -16.75 -15.87
C LYS A 218 -18.07 -15.62 -16.18
N THR A 219 -16.90 -15.96 -16.71
CA THR A 219 -15.91 -14.95 -17.13
C THR A 219 -16.31 -14.31 -18.44
N LEU A 220 -16.96 -15.05 -19.36
CA LEU A 220 -17.61 -14.51 -20.56
C LEU A 220 -18.67 -13.45 -20.21
N ASP A 221 -19.53 -13.73 -19.22
CA ASP A 221 -20.53 -12.76 -18.74
C ASP A 221 -19.88 -11.46 -18.22
N LEU A 222 -18.73 -11.58 -17.55
CA LEU A 222 -17.95 -10.45 -17.05
C LEU A 222 -17.23 -9.70 -18.18
N GLU A 223 -16.66 -10.39 -19.16
CA GLU A 223 -16.05 -9.77 -20.35
C GLU A 223 -17.10 -8.99 -21.15
N ILE A 224 -18.28 -9.57 -21.40
CA ILE A 224 -19.42 -8.88 -22.05
C ILE A 224 -19.89 -7.68 -21.22
N ALA A 225 -20.00 -7.84 -19.90
CA ALA A 225 -20.40 -6.75 -19.02
C ALA A 225 -19.39 -5.58 -19.05
N VAL A 226 -18.09 -5.87 -18.98
CA VAL A 226 -17.03 -4.84 -19.08
C VAL A 226 -17.03 -4.18 -20.47
N ALA A 227 -17.22 -4.94 -21.55
CA ALA A 227 -17.24 -4.39 -22.91
C ALA A 227 -18.40 -3.41 -23.17
N LEU A 228 -19.53 -3.58 -22.47
CA LEU A 228 -20.67 -2.65 -22.47
C LEU A 228 -20.40 -1.30 -21.75
N TRP A 229 -19.22 -1.10 -21.16
CA TRP A 229 -18.85 0.18 -20.55
C TRP A 229 -18.74 1.28 -21.60
N ALA A 230 -19.30 2.45 -21.27
CA ALA A 230 -19.39 3.57 -22.20
C ALA A 230 -18.09 4.38 -22.32
N GLY A 231 -17.17 4.30 -21.36
CA GLY A 231 -15.86 4.97 -21.40
C GLY A 231 -14.77 4.12 -22.05
N ASP A 232 -13.53 4.59 -22.08
CA ASP A 232 -12.41 3.79 -22.57
C ASP A 232 -12.07 2.63 -21.62
N VAL A 233 -11.67 1.49 -22.18
CA VAL A 233 -11.31 0.25 -21.45
C VAL A 233 -10.35 -0.57 -22.30
N ASP A 234 -9.17 -0.88 -21.77
CA ASP A 234 -8.30 -1.92 -22.32
C ASP A 234 -8.97 -3.31 -22.10
N PRO A 235 -9.22 -4.08 -23.18
CA PRO A 235 -9.74 -5.45 -23.08
C PRO A 235 -8.90 -6.35 -22.17
N ASN A 236 -7.59 -6.13 -22.07
CA ASN A 236 -6.67 -6.96 -21.30
C ASN A 236 -6.58 -6.48 -19.83
N ALA A 237 -6.47 -5.18 -19.58
CA ALA A 237 -6.36 -4.60 -18.25
C ALA A 237 -7.51 -3.62 -17.88
N PRO A 238 -8.75 -4.09 -17.63
CA PRO A 238 -9.84 -3.21 -17.22
C PRO A 238 -9.63 -2.66 -15.79
N LEU A 239 -9.88 -1.36 -15.63
CA LEU A 239 -9.84 -0.68 -14.33
C LEU A 239 -10.79 -1.33 -13.31
N ALA A 240 -10.36 -1.41 -12.05
CA ALA A 240 -11.13 -2.01 -10.96
C ALA A 240 -12.53 -1.38 -10.76
N SER A 241 -12.69 -0.08 -11.07
CA SER A 241 -13.99 0.62 -11.08
C SER A 241 -14.94 0.07 -12.16
N VAL A 242 -14.43 -0.16 -13.37
CA VAL A 242 -15.19 -0.76 -14.48
C VAL A 242 -15.56 -2.21 -14.15
N THR A 243 -14.67 -2.97 -13.52
CA THR A 243 -14.95 -4.35 -13.06
C THR A 243 -16.02 -4.38 -11.96
N ARG A 244 -16.01 -3.44 -11.00
CA ARG A 244 -17.08 -3.31 -9.99
C ARG A 244 -18.42 -2.98 -10.62
N TRP A 245 -18.45 -2.09 -11.61
CA TRP A 245 -19.65 -1.75 -12.36
C TRP A 245 -20.15 -2.92 -13.23
N ALA A 246 -19.25 -3.66 -13.87
CA ALA A 246 -19.61 -4.84 -14.65
C ALA A 246 -20.33 -5.87 -13.76
N ASN A 247 -19.85 -6.07 -12.53
CA ASN A 247 -20.53 -6.91 -11.54
C ASN A 247 -21.90 -6.35 -11.10
N SER A 248 -22.10 -5.03 -11.03
CA SER A 248 -23.44 -4.48 -10.72
C SER A 248 -24.43 -4.73 -11.86
N ILE A 249 -24.05 -4.56 -13.13
CA ILE A 249 -24.98 -4.78 -14.25
C ILE A 249 -25.34 -6.26 -14.46
N ILE A 250 -24.45 -7.19 -14.09
CA ILE A 250 -24.73 -8.63 -14.02
C ILE A 250 -25.72 -8.92 -12.88
N LYS A 251 -25.50 -8.34 -11.70
CA LYS A 251 -26.37 -8.49 -10.53
C LYS A 251 -27.77 -7.91 -10.75
N ASP A 252 -27.86 -6.79 -11.46
CA ASP A 252 -29.10 -6.08 -11.78
C ASP A 252 -29.82 -6.67 -13.02
N ASP A 253 -29.28 -7.72 -13.64
CA ASP A 253 -29.84 -8.45 -14.80
C ASP A 253 -30.22 -7.51 -15.97
N ARG A 254 -29.33 -6.53 -16.25
CA ARG A 254 -29.59 -5.43 -17.21
C ARG A 254 -29.95 -5.99 -18.60
N GLU A 255 -31.05 -5.50 -19.18
CA GLU A 255 -31.67 -6.15 -20.35
C GLU A 255 -30.73 -6.31 -21.56
N ASP A 256 -29.91 -5.30 -21.84
CA ASP A 256 -28.93 -5.35 -22.92
C ASP A 256 -27.84 -6.38 -22.65
N TRP A 257 -27.18 -6.34 -21.48
CA TRP A 257 -26.21 -7.35 -21.04
C TRP A 257 -26.78 -8.77 -21.11
N LYS A 258 -28.01 -8.95 -20.61
CA LYS A 258 -28.70 -10.25 -20.63
C LYS A 258 -28.89 -10.77 -22.04
N ARG A 259 -29.28 -9.90 -22.98
CA ARG A 259 -29.47 -10.25 -24.39
C ARG A 259 -28.13 -10.52 -25.10
N TRP A 260 -27.08 -9.77 -24.79
CA TRP A 260 -25.70 -10.06 -25.25
C TRP A 260 -25.19 -11.40 -24.75
N SER A 261 -25.22 -11.65 -23.44
CA SER A 261 -24.81 -12.93 -22.84
C SER A 261 -25.59 -14.11 -23.45
N MET A 262 -26.93 -14.02 -23.50
CA MET A 262 -27.77 -15.08 -24.04
C MET A 262 -27.47 -15.36 -25.52
N GLN A 263 -27.22 -14.35 -26.34
CA GLN A 263 -26.93 -14.54 -27.77
C GLN A 263 -25.50 -15.04 -28.01
N MET A 264 -24.50 -14.51 -27.30
CA MET A 264 -23.10 -14.97 -27.37
C MET A 264 -22.97 -16.45 -27.02
N ARG A 265 -23.70 -16.93 -26.01
CA ARG A 265 -23.75 -18.35 -25.61
C ARG A 265 -24.31 -19.29 -26.69
N THR A 266 -25.01 -18.78 -27.71
CA THR A 266 -25.48 -19.62 -28.84
C THR A 266 -24.38 -19.93 -29.86
N GLN A 267 -23.25 -19.21 -29.81
CA GLN A 267 -22.18 -19.37 -30.79
C GLN A 267 -21.29 -20.58 -30.49
N PRO A 268 -20.95 -21.40 -31.49
CA PRO A 268 -20.04 -22.52 -31.32
C PRO A 268 -18.63 -22.02 -30.94
N ASN A 269 -17.98 -22.69 -29.99
CA ASN A 269 -16.65 -22.32 -29.50
C ASN A 269 -16.54 -20.89 -28.90
N ILE A 270 -17.62 -20.24 -28.46
CA ILE A 270 -17.55 -18.88 -27.90
C ILE A 270 -16.46 -18.72 -26.81
N LEU A 271 -16.25 -19.77 -26.00
CA LEU A 271 -15.26 -19.80 -24.92
C LEU A 271 -13.80 -19.93 -25.39
N LYS A 272 -13.54 -20.18 -26.68
CA LYS A 272 -12.19 -20.29 -27.24
C LYS A 272 -11.71 -19.00 -27.90
N TYR A 273 -12.60 -18.04 -28.16
CA TYR A 273 -12.21 -16.76 -28.74
C TYR A 273 -11.43 -15.94 -27.72
N ASP A 274 -10.43 -15.20 -28.19
CA ASP A 274 -9.62 -14.34 -27.36
C ASP A 274 -10.43 -13.15 -26.81
N ARG A 275 -9.90 -12.53 -25.76
CA ARG A 275 -10.59 -11.46 -25.04
C ARG A 275 -10.79 -10.20 -25.91
N PRO A 276 -9.83 -9.78 -26.76
CA PRO A 276 -10.06 -8.76 -27.77
C PRO A 276 -11.24 -9.05 -28.71
N SER A 277 -11.38 -10.26 -29.24
CA SER A 277 -12.51 -10.63 -30.11
C SER A 277 -13.85 -10.51 -29.40
N ILE A 278 -13.95 -10.99 -28.14
CA ILE A 278 -15.17 -10.88 -27.33
C ILE A 278 -15.54 -9.40 -27.07
N PHE A 279 -14.55 -8.54 -26.84
CA PHE A 279 -14.78 -7.10 -26.68
C PHE A 279 -15.22 -6.45 -28.00
N GLY A 280 -14.51 -6.71 -29.10
CA GLY A 280 -14.80 -6.16 -30.43
C GLY A 280 -16.25 -6.40 -30.86
N VAL A 281 -16.74 -7.63 -30.72
CA VAL A 281 -18.14 -8.01 -31.00
C VAL A 281 -19.15 -7.12 -30.27
N VAL A 282 -18.88 -6.70 -29.04
CA VAL A 282 -19.82 -5.88 -28.25
C VAL A 282 -19.65 -4.39 -28.57
N ARG A 283 -18.42 -3.94 -28.85
CA ARG A 283 -18.09 -2.50 -29.00
C ARG A 283 -18.27 -1.97 -30.41
N ASP A 284 -18.04 -2.79 -31.42
CA ASP A 284 -18.18 -2.44 -32.84
C ASP A 284 -19.59 -2.68 -33.37
N ALA A 285 -20.55 -2.90 -32.46
CA ALA A 285 -21.95 -3.11 -32.77
C ALA A 285 -22.51 -1.93 -33.60
N PRO A 286 -23.03 -2.14 -34.82
CA PRO A 286 -23.40 -1.07 -35.75
C PRO A 286 -24.58 -0.21 -35.27
N SER A 287 -25.26 -0.62 -34.20
CA SER A 287 -26.17 0.25 -33.44
C SER A 287 -26.22 -0.20 -31.98
N SER A 288 -26.38 0.77 -31.06
CA SER A 288 -26.54 0.50 -29.62
C SER A 288 -27.76 -0.34 -29.28
N ASP A 289 -28.73 -0.46 -30.19
CA ASP A 289 -30.02 -1.12 -30.01
C ASP A 289 -30.09 -2.50 -30.69
N ILE A 290 -29.00 -3.00 -31.30
CA ILE A 290 -29.00 -4.25 -32.08
C ILE A 290 -29.52 -5.45 -31.29
N TYR A 291 -29.24 -5.51 -29.98
CA TYR A 291 -29.68 -6.57 -29.07
C TYR A 291 -31.20 -6.71 -28.96
N LYS A 292 -31.98 -5.70 -29.36
CA LYS A 292 -33.46 -5.73 -29.32
C LYS A 292 -34.05 -6.66 -30.39
N SER A 293 -33.31 -6.97 -31.46
CA SER A 293 -33.72 -7.88 -32.53
C SER A 293 -32.87 -9.17 -32.52
N PRO A 294 -33.35 -10.29 -31.96
CA PRO A 294 -32.55 -11.51 -31.80
C PRO A 294 -31.98 -12.06 -33.11
N GLU A 295 -32.73 -11.97 -34.21
CA GLU A 295 -32.30 -12.46 -35.53
C GLU A 295 -31.13 -11.65 -36.10
N LEU A 296 -31.20 -10.31 -36.04
CA LEU A 296 -30.13 -9.44 -36.50
C LEU A 296 -28.92 -9.49 -35.57
N HIS A 297 -29.15 -9.59 -34.26
CA HIS A 297 -28.12 -9.69 -33.24
C HIS A 297 -27.31 -10.99 -33.36
N GLY A 298 -27.98 -12.14 -33.46
CA GLY A 298 -27.33 -13.43 -33.63
C GLY A 298 -26.56 -13.53 -34.95
N ARG A 299 -27.11 -12.96 -36.03
CA ARG A 299 -26.44 -12.87 -37.33
C ARG A 299 -25.18 -12.00 -37.27
N TYR A 300 -25.26 -10.80 -36.71
CA TYR A 300 -24.13 -9.90 -36.57
C TYR A 300 -22.99 -10.53 -35.75
N ILE A 301 -23.30 -11.15 -34.59
CA ILE A 301 -22.29 -11.83 -33.77
C ILE A 301 -21.59 -12.93 -34.57
N ALA A 302 -22.34 -13.74 -35.34
CA ALA A 302 -21.78 -14.82 -36.15
C ALA A 302 -20.93 -14.30 -37.32
N GLU A 303 -21.37 -13.23 -38.00
CA GLU A 303 -20.62 -12.58 -39.09
C GLU A 303 -19.33 -11.93 -38.56
N TYR A 304 -19.39 -11.20 -37.42
CA TYR A 304 -18.22 -10.57 -36.80
C TYR A 304 -17.19 -11.62 -36.31
N LEU A 305 -17.62 -12.66 -35.60
CA LEU A 305 -16.72 -13.72 -35.10
C LEU A 305 -16.12 -14.58 -36.24
N ALA A 306 -16.73 -14.59 -37.42
CA ALA A 306 -16.18 -15.26 -38.61
C ALA A 306 -15.15 -14.39 -39.36
N GLU A 307 -15.26 -13.06 -39.29
CA GLU A 307 -14.38 -12.12 -39.99
C GLU A 307 -13.21 -11.62 -39.11
N HIS A 308 -13.43 -11.45 -37.80
CA HIS A 308 -12.48 -10.83 -36.86
C HIS A 308 -12.08 -11.75 -35.69
N GLY A 309 -12.75 -12.89 -35.49
CA GLY A 309 -12.59 -13.71 -34.28
C GLY A 309 -11.31 -14.56 -34.28
N LYS A 310 -10.38 -14.26 -33.37
CA LYS A 310 -9.18 -15.06 -33.11
C LYS A 310 -9.40 -16.03 -31.95
N THR A 311 -8.80 -17.22 -31.99
CA THR A 311 -8.88 -18.18 -30.87
C THR A 311 -7.59 -18.27 -30.06
N GLU A 312 -7.71 -18.45 -28.74
CA GLU A 312 -6.56 -18.60 -27.85
C GLU A 312 -5.73 -19.83 -28.23
N GLY A 313 -4.46 -19.60 -28.58
CA GLY A 313 -3.52 -20.65 -29.00
C GLY A 313 -3.31 -20.79 -30.50
N GLN A 314 -3.97 -20.00 -31.35
CA GLN A 314 -3.56 -19.85 -32.76
C GLN A 314 -2.47 -18.78 -32.89
N SER A 315 -1.22 -19.23 -33.04
CA SER A 315 -0.14 -18.40 -33.56
C SER A 315 -0.34 -18.15 -35.06
N ASP A 316 -0.33 -16.89 -35.48
CA ASP A 316 -0.36 -16.48 -36.89
C ASP A 316 0.96 -16.83 -37.62
N GLU A 317 1.19 -18.13 -37.88
CA GLU A 317 2.27 -18.66 -38.74
C GLU A 317 1.76 -19.49 -39.93
N THR A 318 0.46 -19.39 -40.30
CA THR A 318 -0.08 -20.26 -41.39
C THR A 318 -1.07 -19.61 -42.36
N GLU A 319 -1.02 -18.28 -42.57
CA GLU A 319 -1.69 -17.62 -43.71
C GLU A 319 -0.77 -16.75 -44.59
N GLN A 320 0.39 -17.29 -44.99
CA GLN A 320 1.10 -16.82 -46.21
C GLN A 320 1.50 -17.93 -47.19
N ASN A 321 1.19 -19.21 -46.92
CA ASN A 321 1.66 -20.35 -47.73
C ASN A 321 0.56 -21.28 -48.29
N THR A 322 -0.55 -20.72 -48.83
CA THR A 322 -1.45 -21.49 -49.72
C THR A 322 -1.95 -20.68 -50.93
N ALA A 323 -1.06 -20.04 -51.70
CA ALA A 323 -1.42 -19.36 -52.95
C ALA A 323 -0.35 -19.43 -54.08
N ALA A 324 0.51 -20.45 -54.08
CA ALA A 324 1.51 -20.65 -55.15
C ALA A 324 1.74 -22.15 -55.47
N SER A 325 0.72 -22.83 -55.98
CA SER A 325 0.86 -24.20 -56.47
C SER A 325 1.63 -24.25 -57.80
N THR A 326 2.94 -24.53 -57.80
CA THR A 326 3.59 -25.25 -58.92
C THR A 326 4.95 -25.86 -58.57
N ARG A 327 5.13 -27.15 -58.92
CA ARG A 327 6.40 -27.91 -59.06
C ARG A 327 7.14 -28.24 -57.76
N LEU A 328 7.75 -29.41 -57.52
CA LEU A 328 7.77 -30.79 -58.07
C LEU A 328 9.05 -31.39 -57.43
N LEU A 329 8.97 -32.52 -56.69
CA LEU A 329 10.06 -33.51 -56.44
C LEU A 329 11.35 -32.97 -55.72
N GLU A 330 12.16 -33.71 -54.94
CA GLU A 330 12.25 -35.12 -54.49
C GLU A 330 13.25 -35.21 -53.29
N HIS A 331 13.16 -36.27 -52.47
CA HIS A 331 14.20 -36.90 -51.59
C HIS A 331 15.15 -36.12 -50.62
N GLU A 332 15.02 -36.46 -49.32
CA GLU A 332 16.01 -37.06 -48.36
C GLU A 332 17.53 -37.19 -48.69
N PRO A 333 18.43 -37.51 -47.71
CA PRO A 333 18.51 -37.16 -46.26
C PRO A 333 19.98 -36.91 -45.75
N SER A 334 20.18 -36.83 -44.41
CA SER A 334 21.46 -37.11 -43.67
C SER A 334 22.65 -36.13 -43.88
N GLU A 335 23.66 -35.98 -42.99
CA GLU A 335 23.94 -36.44 -41.61
C GLU A 335 25.12 -35.62 -40.99
N ILE A 336 25.32 -35.74 -39.67
CA ILE A 336 26.61 -35.66 -38.92
C ILE A 336 27.35 -34.29 -38.79
N ALA A 337 27.74 -33.96 -37.55
CA ALA A 337 28.61 -32.84 -37.10
C ALA A 337 30.12 -33.26 -37.10
N PRO A 338 31.09 -32.67 -36.36
CA PRO A 338 31.19 -31.41 -35.62
C PRO A 338 32.51 -30.61 -35.92
N VAL A 339 32.89 -29.65 -35.05
CA VAL A 339 34.26 -29.37 -34.49
C VAL A 339 34.50 -27.87 -34.22
N GLU A 340 35.18 -27.62 -33.10
CA GLU A 340 35.50 -26.34 -32.43
C GLU A 340 36.72 -25.56 -33.00
N PRO A 341 36.99 -24.31 -32.53
CA PRO A 341 37.84 -23.32 -33.21
C PRO A 341 39.29 -23.22 -32.71
N GLN A 342 40.13 -22.39 -33.37
CA GLN A 342 41.39 -21.88 -32.80
C GLN A 342 41.69 -20.41 -33.15
N HIS A 343 42.50 -19.80 -32.27
CA HIS A 343 42.93 -18.39 -32.16
C HIS A 343 43.94 -17.89 -33.22
N SER A 344 44.07 -16.56 -33.30
CA SER A 344 45.33 -15.75 -33.24
C SER A 344 45.03 -14.29 -33.67
N ASP A 345 45.76 -13.21 -33.36
CA ASP A 345 46.68 -12.76 -32.29
C ASP A 345 46.79 -11.20 -32.50
N ASN A 346 46.62 -10.30 -31.53
CA ASN A 346 47.53 -9.82 -30.45
C ASN A 346 48.37 -8.54 -30.81
N GLU A 347 48.82 -7.81 -29.77
CA GLU A 347 49.81 -6.69 -29.75
C GLU A 347 49.36 -5.27 -30.22
N SER A 348 49.87 -4.11 -29.75
CA SER A 348 50.73 -3.66 -28.61
C SER A 348 50.97 -2.11 -28.72
N ALA A 349 51.24 -1.25 -27.71
CA ALA A 349 51.01 -1.16 -26.24
C ALA A 349 51.44 0.27 -25.71
N ALA A 350 51.38 0.50 -24.38
CA ALA A 350 51.95 1.62 -23.59
C ALA A 350 51.28 3.03 -23.63
N GLY A 351 51.20 3.81 -22.52
CA GLY A 351 51.58 3.50 -21.12
C GLY A 351 51.38 4.64 -20.08
N THR A 352 51.35 4.25 -18.79
CA THR A 352 51.67 4.98 -17.51
C THR A 352 51.04 6.37 -17.20
N VAL A 353 50.11 6.50 -16.23
CA VAL A 353 50.25 6.61 -14.74
C VAL A 353 50.43 8.05 -14.22
N GLU A 354 49.47 8.52 -13.40
CA GLU A 354 49.72 9.27 -12.14
C GLU A 354 48.47 9.23 -11.21
N THR A 355 48.65 9.52 -9.91
CA THR A 355 47.74 9.07 -8.81
C THR A 355 47.34 10.16 -7.82
N ALA A 356 46.09 10.15 -7.32
CA ALA A 356 45.63 10.45 -5.93
C ALA A 356 44.10 10.73 -5.87
N PRO A 357 43.43 10.69 -4.69
CA PRO A 357 43.72 9.95 -3.45
C PRO A 357 42.57 9.01 -3.03
N SER A 358 42.86 8.00 -2.20
CA SER A 358 41.87 7.15 -1.53
C SER A 358 41.69 7.54 -0.06
N VAL A 359 40.47 7.56 0.46
CA VAL A 359 40.18 7.56 1.90
C VAL A 359 39.97 6.11 2.35
N ASP A 360 40.61 5.72 3.45
CA ASP A 360 40.66 4.33 3.94
C ASP A 360 39.32 3.87 4.56
N ASP A 361 38.83 2.70 4.15
CA ASP A 361 37.98 1.81 4.96
C ASP A 361 38.78 0.55 5.33
N GLY A 362 38.64 0.08 6.57
CA GLY A 362 39.29 -1.15 7.06
C GLY A 362 40.01 -0.99 8.40
N GLY A 363 39.55 -1.75 9.40
CA GLY A 363 40.03 -1.69 10.78
C GLY A 363 41.41 -2.34 11.03
N PRO A 364 41.73 -2.72 12.29
CA PRO A 364 43.03 -3.28 12.63
C PRO A 364 43.20 -4.74 12.19
N PHE A 365 44.29 -5.00 11.46
CA PHE A 365 44.71 -6.33 10.99
C PHE A 365 45.71 -6.96 11.99
N TYR A 366 45.72 -8.30 12.09
CA TYR A 366 46.57 -9.04 13.01
C TYR A 366 47.41 -10.09 12.29
N PHE A 367 48.66 -10.29 12.74
CA PHE A 367 49.60 -11.21 12.08
C PHE A 367 50.57 -11.86 13.07
N LEU A 368 51.04 -13.05 12.72
CA LEU A 368 52.16 -13.75 13.35
C LEU A 368 53.44 -13.47 12.54
N MET A 369 54.54 -13.12 13.20
CA MET A 369 55.83 -12.91 12.54
C MET A 369 56.46 -14.25 12.11
N ALA A 370 57.41 -14.21 11.18
CA ALA A 370 58.17 -15.38 10.69
C ALA A 370 58.87 -16.22 11.79
N ASP A 371 59.04 -15.68 13.00
CA ASP A 371 59.58 -16.42 14.16
C ASP A 371 58.58 -17.39 14.82
N GLY A 372 57.32 -17.38 14.36
CA GLY A 372 56.23 -18.25 14.84
C GLY A 372 55.79 -17.98 16.28
N LYS A 373 56.30 -16.94 16.93
CA LYS A 373 56.13 -16.67 18.37
C LYS A 373 55.66 -15.26 18.68
N LYS A 374 56.00 -14.26 17.87
CA LYS A 374 55.59 -12.86 18.08
C LYS A 374 54.39 -12.51 17.22
N VAL A 375 53.34 -11.99 17.86
CA VAL A 375 52.14 -11.49 17.20
C VAL A 375 52.13 -9.96 17.14
N GLY A 376 51.69 -9.41 16.01
CA GLY A 376 51.63 -7.98 15.71
C GLY A 376 50.23 -7.51 15.28
N ARG A 377 50.02 -6.19 15.30
CA ARG A 377 48.80 -5.51 14.84
C ARG A 377 49.17 -4.34 13.93
N ALA A 378 48.51 -4.22 12.78
CA ALA A 378 48.64 -3.09 11.87
C ALA A 378 47.29 -2.38 11.72
N ASN A 379 47.26 -1.04 11.81
CA ASN A 379 46.04 -0.27 11.63
C ASN A 379 45.77 0.16 10.17
N LYS A 380 46.54 -0.37 9.20
CA LYS A 380 46.40 -0.12 7.76
C LYS A 380 46.85 -1.35 6.96
N PRO A 381 46.24 -1.65 5.78
CA PRO A 381 46.57 -2.83 4.99
C PRO A 381 47.99 -2.79 4.40
N SER A 382 48.60 -1.61 4.25
CA SER A 382 50.02 -1.47 3.89
C SER A 382 50.97 -1.99 4.96
N GLY A 383 50.60 -1.92 6.25
CA GLY A 383 51.36 -2.49 7.35
C GLY A 383 51.29 -4.02 7.38
N LEU A 384 50.11 -4.58 7.13
CA LEU A 384 49.91 -6.03 6.99
C LEU A 384 50.71 -6.59 5.80
N LYS A 385 50.60 -5.98 4.61
CA LYS A 385 51.36 -6.40 3.42
C LYS A 385 52.88 -6.41 3.65
N LYS A 386 53.41 -5.48 4.45
CA LYS A 386 54.82 -5.48 4.84
C LYS A 386 55.15 -6.66 5.76
N ALA A 387 54.33 -6.93 6.78
CA ALA A 387 54.55 -8.06 7.69
C ALA A 387 54.47 -9.43 6.98
N LEU A 388 53.57 -9.58 6.00
CA LEU A 388 53.50 -10.75 5.13
C LEU A 388 54.75 -10.88 4.23
N ALA A 389 55.24 -9.78 3.66
CA ALA A 389 56.47 -9.76 2.87
C ALA A 389 57.73 -10.09 3.70
N ASP A 390 57.75 -9.69 4.98
CA ASP A 390 58.78 -10.06 5.96
C ASP A 390 58.62 -11.51 6.49
N GLY A 391 57.77 -12.33 5.86
CA GLY A 391 57.58 -13.77 6.13
C GLY A 391 56.56 -14.10 7.23
N GLY A 392 55.76 -13.12 7.66
CA GLY A 392 54.66 -13.34 8.60
C GLY A 392 53.44 -14.01 7.94
N THR A 393 52.47 -14.40 8.77
CA THR A 393 51.18 -14.98 8.35
C THR A 393 50.05 -14.21 9.03
N GLU A 394 48.99 -13.90 8.29
CA GLU A 394 47.79 -13.28 8.87
C GLU A 394 47.07 -14.29 9.78
N ILE A 395 46.56 -13.81 10.92
CA ILE A 395 45.86 -14.61 11.92
C ILE A 395 44.59 -13.89 12.38
N SER A 396 43.58 -14.63 12.83
CA SER A 396 42.35 -14.03 13.33
C SER A 396 42.58 -13.19 14.60
N GLN A 397 41.61 -12.35 14.97
CA GLN A 397 41.69 -11.55 16.19
C GLN A 397 41.67 -12.45 17.44
N GLU A 398 40.90 -13.54 17.42
CA GLU A 398 40.81 -14.54 18.48
C GLU A 398 42.15 -15.27 18.62
N GLU A 399 42.76 -15.67 17.50
CA GLU A 399 44.08 -16.31 17.51
C GLU A 399 45.18 -15.37 18.00
N TYR A 400 45.15 -14.08 17.61
CA TYR A 400 46.05 -13.06 18.15
C TYR A 400 45.92 -12.95 19.68
N GLN A 401 44.69 -12.91 20.20
CA GLN A 401 44.45 -12.83 21.64
C GLN A 401 44.84 -14.13 22.37
N ALA A 402 44.50 -15.30 21.83
CA ALA A 402 44.85 -16.60 22.40
C ALA A 402 46.37 -16.83 22.43
N ARG A 403 47.10 -16.43 21.38
CA ARG A 403 48.57 -16.51 21.35
C ARG A 403 49.22 -15.49 22.29
N LYS A 404 48.69 -14.26 22.37
CA LYS A 404 49.17 -13.23 23.30
C LYS A 404 48.94 -13.60 24.78
N ASN A 405 47.84 -14.29 25.06
CA ASN A 405 47.46 -14.75 26.41
C ASN A 405 48.00 -16.17 26.72
N GLY A 406 48.68 -16.83 25.78
CA GLY A 406 49.35 -18.12 25.97
C GLY A 406 48.44 -19.36 25.97
N THR A 407 47.20 -19.26 25.48
CA THR A 407 46.17 -20.31 25.57
C THR A 407 45.95 -21.11 24.27
N TYR A 408 46.64 -20.77 23.17
CA TYR A 408 46.48 -21.40 21.87
C TYR A 408 46.93 -22.88 21.80
N LYS A 409 46.17 -23.73 21.09
CA LYS A 409 46.50 -25.13 20.76
C LYS A 409 46.24 -25.42 19.28
N ALA A 410 47.10 -26.21 18.64
CA ALA A 410 46.94 -26.61 17.23
C ALA A 410 46.04 -27.87 17.08
N PRO A 411 45.25 -28.00 16.00
CA PRO A 411 44.41 -29.18 15.74
C PRO A 411 45.18 -30.47 15.42
N GLN A 412 44.52 -31.63 15.56
CA GLN A 412 45.02 -32.96 15.16
C GLN A 412 44.04 -33.66 14.20
N GLU A 413 44.55 -34.40 13.22
CA GLU A 413 43.76 -35.15 12.22
C GLU A 413 43.25 -36.51 12.76
N VAL A 414 42.12 -36.98 12.23
CA VAL A 414 41.45 -38.23 12.66
C VAL A 414 41.13 -39.13 11.45
N ILE A 415 41.36 -40.44 11.60
CA ILE A 415 41.10 -41.47 10.58
C ILE A 415 39.86 -42.30 11.01
N PRO A 416 38.89 -42.61 10.10
CA PRO A 416 37.63 -43.27 10.48
C PRO A 416 37.64 -44.81 10.33
N GLN A 417 36.88 -45.51 11.20
CA GLN A 417 36.48 -46.92 11.06
C GLN A 417 35.08 -47.19 11.69
N PRO A 418 34.42 -48.33 11.38
CA PRO A 418 32.97 -48.33 11.10
C PRO A 418 32.03 -48.89 12.19
N ALA A 419 30.74 -49.03 11.83
CA ALA A 419 29.58 -49.05 12.70
C ALA A 419 29.23 -50.38 13.42
N GLY A 420 28.59 -50.22 14.59
CA GLY A 420 27.41 -51.01 14.98
C GLY A 420 27.56 -51.98 16.15
N GLN A 421 27.06 -51.59 17.34
CA GLN A 421 26.37 -52.48 18.29
C GLN A 421 25.68 -51.69 19.41
N THR A 422 24.47 -52.10 19.77
CA THR A 422 23.70 -51.62 20.94
C THR A 422 23.93 -52.55 22.13
N GLU A 423 24.34 -52.01 23.29
CA GLU A 423 24.43 -52.78 24.53
C GLU A 423 23.29 -52.45 25.50
N VAL A 424 22.70 -53.50 26.08
CA VAL A 424 21.64 -53.42 27.09
C VAL A 424 22.23 -53.79 28.44
N ASN A 425 22.29 -52.84 29.37
CA ASN A 425 22.84 -53.07 30.71
C ASN A 425 21.74 -53.23 31.77
N LYS A 426 21.98 -54.18 32.68
CA LYS A 426 20.98 -54.76 33.58
C LYS A 426 21.04 -54.14 34.97
N ILE A 427 19.92 -53.59 35.45
CA ILE A 427 19.74 -53.17 36.86
C ILE A 427 18.76 -54.16 37.52
N ALA A 428 19.09 -54.67 38.70
CA ALA A 428 18.33 -55.70 39.38
C ALA A 428 17.14 -55.11 40.17
N ASP A 429 15.92 -55.35 39.70
CA ASP A 429 14.99 -56.33 40.31
C ASP A 429 13.61 -56.29 39.61
N GLY A 430 13.36 -57.25 38.73
CA GLY A 430 12.01 -57.67 38.36
C GLY A 430 11.23 -56.92 37.28
N VAL A 431 11.67 -55.76 36.76
CA VAL A 431 10.97 -55.05 35.66
C VAL A 431 11.92 -54.57 34.58
N PHE A 432 11.60 -54.88 33.32
CA PHE A 432 12.21 -54.27 32.13
C PHE A 432 11.21 -53.26 31.54
N SER A 433 11.67 -52.09 31.09
CA SER A 433 10.86 -51.23 30.23
C SER A 433 11.72 -50.59 29.16
N ILE A 434 11.31 -50.80 27.90
CA ILE A 434 11.61 -49.92 26.78
C ILE A 434 10.47 -48.93 26.76
N ASP A 435 10.71 -47.62 26.78
CA ASP A 435 9.79 -46.72 26.10
C ASP A 435 10.37 -45.34 25.81
N ASN A 436 9.89 -44.77 24.71
CA ASN A 436 10.24 -43.46 24.20
C ASN A 436 8.95 -42.66 24.03
N LEU A 437 8.49 -41.96 25.08
CA LEU A 437 7.24 -41.18 25.01
C LEU A 437 7.22 -39.94 25.92
N MET A 438 7.32 -38.77 25.28
CA MET A 438 6.90 -37.41 25.70
C MET A 438 7.40 -36.77 27.03
N GLY A 439 8.06 -35.59 26.91
CA GLY A 439 7.65 -34.41 27.69
C GLY A 439 8.68 -33.64 28.55
N ASN A 440 9.20 -32.52 28.01
CA ASN A 440 9.68 -31.28 28.67
C ASN A 440 10.98 -31.17 29.51
N GLN A 441 11.86 -30.29 29.01
CA GLN A 441 12.58 -29.16 29.66
C GLN A 441 13.73 -29.40 30.69
N GLN A 442 14.98 -29.26 30.20
CA GLN A 442 16.08 -28.29 30.55
C GLN A 442 16.17 -27.63 31.96
N PRO A 443 17.33 -27.07 32.42
CA PRO A 443 18.55 -26.73 31.65
C PRO A 443 19.95 -26.94 32.28
N ALA A 444 20.99 -26.91 31.41
CA ALA A 444 22.28 -26.22 31.65
C ALA A 444 23.06 -26.02 30.32
N SER A 445 23.48 -24.78 30.04
CA SER A 445 24.38 -24.35 28.93
C SER A 445 25.74 -23.91 29.53
N PRO A 446 26.78 -23.41 28.80
CA PRO A 446 26.96 -23.12 27.35
C PRO A 446 28.21 -23.89 26.78
N SER A 447 28.88 -23.61 25.66
CA SER A 447 28.98 -22.44 24.73
C SER A 447 29.61 -22.88 23.39
N ASP A 448 29.07 -22.39 22.26
CA ASP A 448 29.71 -21.51 21.23
C ASP A 448 31.16 -21.81 20.75
N GLU A 449 31.55 -21.59 19.49
CA GLU A 449 30.89 -20.91 18.35
C GLU A 449 31.59 -21.34 17.04
N GLY A 450 30.95 -21.16 15.87
CA GLY A 450 31.54 -21.46 14.56
C GLY A 450 31.09 -20.46 13.50
N GLU A 451 31.97 -19.53 13.14
CA GLU A 451 31.66 -18.44 12.19
C GLU A 451 31.49 -18.90 10.73
N LYS A 452 30.72 -18.10 10.00
CA LYS A 452 30.47 -18.23 8.55
C LYS A 452 31.72 -17.85 7.76
N ALA A 453 32.06 -18.65 6.75
CA ALA A 453 32.91 -18.22 5.65
C ALA A 453 32.04 -17.78 4.45
N GLU A 454 32.39 -16.64 3.87
CA GLU A 454 31.82 -16.08 2.65
C GLU A 454 32.32 -16.87 1.43
N VAL A 455 31.43 -17.23 0.49
CA VAL A 455 31.78 -18.05 -0.69
C VAL A 455 31.36 -17.33 -1.98
N LEU A 456 32.38 -16.95 -2.77
CA LEU A 456 32.24 -16.53 -4.17
C LEU A 456 31.61 -17.66 -5.01
N PRO A 457 30.83 -17.34 -6.06
CA PRO A 457 30.05 -18.34 -6.79
C PRO A 457 30.95 -19.33 -7.53
N PRO A 458 30.84 -20.65 -7.25
CA PRO A 458 31.45 -21.67 -8.11
C PRO A 458 30.63 -21.84 -9.39
N ALA A 459 31.33 -22.11 -10.50
CA ALA A 459 30.70 -22.31 -11.80
C ALA A 459 29.74 -23.51 -11.81
N ALA A 460 28.72 -23.44 -12.68
CA ALA A 460 27.67 -24.43 -12.78
C ALA A 460 28.20 -25.85 -13.04
N THR A 461 27.85 -26.82 -12.18
CA THR A 461 27.52 -28.22 -12.53
C THR A 461 27.16 -29.06 -11.28
N ALA A 462 25.90 -29.00 -10.84
CA ALA A 462 25.27 -30.06 -10.03
C ALA A 462 23.74 -29.95 -10.12
N SER A 463 23.09 -30.91 -10.79
CA SER A 463 21.64 -30.95 -10.97
C SER A 463 20.90 -31.50 -9.76
N GLY A 464 19.79 -30.87 -9.36
CA GLY A 464 18.60 -31.62 -8.90
C GLY A 464 18.17 -31.58 -7.43
N ALA A 465 18.64 -30.65 -6.58
CA ALA A 465 18.31 -30.66 -5.14
C ALA A 465 17.95 -29.29 -4.50
N PHE A 466 17.66 -28.25 -5.29
CA PHE A 466 17.53 -26.86 -4.79
C PHE A 466 16.07 -26.33 -4.71
N VAL A 467 15.05 -27.20 -4.79
CA VAL A 467 13.63 -26.79 -4.87
C VAL A 467 12.75 -27.74 -4.05
N LEU A 468 13.02 -27.83 -2.75
CA LEU A 468 12.32 -28.79 -1.87
C LEU A 468 11.33 -28.07 -0.95
N ARG A 469 11.79 -27.35 0.08
CA ARG A 469 10.90 -27.03 1.22
C ARG A 469 9.76 -26.06 0.93
N ALA A 470 9.98 -25.04 0.09
CA ALA A 470 8.92 -24.11 -0.31
C ALA A 470 7.85 -24.84 -1.15
N ASP A 471 8.30 -25.53 -2.18
CA ASP A 471 7.53 -26.30 -3.16
C ASP A 471 6.80 -27.51 -2.53
N GLU A 472 7.42 -28.16 -1.54
CA GLU A 472 6.84 -29.24 -0.75
C GLU A 472 5.66 -28.73 0.08
N LEU A 473 5.78 -27.57 0.74
CA LEU A 473 4.67 -26.97 1.48
C LEU A 473 3.48 -26.64 0.56
N GLU A 474 3.74 -26.10 -0.65
CA GLU A 474 2.67 -25.79 -1.60
C GLU A 474 1.99 -27.05 -2.17
N LYS A 475 2.74 -28.16 -2.31
CA LYS A 475 2.22 -29.49 -2.63
C LYS A 475 1.43 -30.11 -1.46
N GLU A 476 1.90 -29.96 -0.22
CA GLU A 476 1.22 -30.44 0.99
C GLU A 476 -0.11 -29.71 1.24
N LEU A 477 -0.16 -28.39 0.97
CA LEU A 477 -1.38 -27.60 1.03
C LEU A 477 -2.43 -28.03 -0.01
N GLY A 478 -1.98 -28.58 -1.16
CA GLY A 478 -2.85 -29.08 -2.23
C GLY A 478 -3.74 -28.01 -2.87
N ASP A 479 -4.52 -28.37 -3.89
CA ASP A 479 -5.32 -27.40 -4.68
C ASP A 479 -6.68 -27.06 -4.07
N SER A 480 -6.72 -26.95 -2.74
CA SER A 480 -7.92 -26.59 -1.98
C SER A 480 -8.25 -25.10 -2.15
N GLU A 481 -9.42 -24.78 -2.71
CA GLU A 481 -9.94 -23.39 -2.80
C GLU A 481 -9.98 -22.70 -1.42
N ASN A 482 -10.20 -23.47 -0.33
CA ASN A 482 -10.21 -22.95 1.03
C ASN A 482 -8.85 -22.40 1.50
N LEU A 483 -7.75 -22.87 0.90
CA LEU A 483 -6.39 -22.42 1.19
C LEU A 483 -5.88 -21.37 0.19
N SER A 484 -6.71 -20.91 -0.76
CA SER A 484 -6.36 -19.90 -1.76
C SER A 484 -5.73 -18.63 -1.15
N LEU A 485 -6.38 -18.05 -0.12
CA LEU A 485 -5.85 -16.91 0.61
C LEU A 485 -4.54 -17.26 1.33
N TRP A 486 -4.49 -18.41 2.01
CA TRP A 486 -3.34 -18.82 2.79
C TRP A 486 -2.10 -18.93 1.89
N LYS A 487 -2.21 -19.59 0.73
CA LYS A 487 -1.15 -19.69 -0.28
C LYS A 487 -0.65 -18.31 -0.74
N SER A 488 -1.53 -17.34 -0.97
CA SER A 488 -1.11 -16.02 -1.46
C SER A 488 -0.46 -15.13 -0.40
N VAL A 489 -0.64 -15.41 0.91
CA VAL A 489 -0.15 -14.54 2.00
C VAL A 489 0.81 -15.20 3.00
N MET A 490 1.03 -16.52 2.89
CA MET A 490 1.89 -17.27 3.82
C MET A 490 3.38 -16.96 3.72
N ARG A 491 3.87 -16.56 2.54
CA ARG A 491 5.28 -16.26 2.30
C ARG A 491 5.65 -14.92 2.89
N THR A 492 6.73 -14.88 3.66
CA THR A 492 7.30 -13.65 4.21
C THR A 492 8.52 -13.23 3.39
N ASN A 493 8.67 -11.93 3.11
CA ASN A 493 9.90 -11.39 2.52
C ASN A 493 10.96 -11.20 3.64
N PRO A 494 12.15 -11.85 3.59
CA PRO A 494 13.16 -11.80 4.64
C PRO A 494 13.62 -10.38 5.03
N ARG A 495 13.55 -9.41 4.10
CA ARG A 495 13.86 -7.99 4.34
C ARG A 495 13.03 -7.37 5.46
N TYR A 496 11.83 -7.89 5.71
CA TYR A 496 10.90 -7.42 6.74
C TYR A 496 10.92 -8.29 8.00
N THR A 497 11.94 -9.12 8.14
CA THR A 497 12.15 -9.99 9.30
C THR A 497 13.39 -9.60 10.09
N LYS A 498 13.41 -9.96 11.38
CA LYS A 498 14.58 -9.79 12.25
C LYS A 498 14.76 -11.02 13.13
N ASP A 499 15.94 -11.63 13.08
CA ASP A 499 16.29 -12.72 13.98
C ASP A 499 16.44 -12.22 15.43
N MET A 500 15.91 -12.99 16.38
CA MET A 500 15.86 -12.63 17.81
C MET A 500 16.88 -13.40 18.66
N GLY A 501 17.75 -14.20 18.03
CA GLY A 501 18.67 -15.12 18.71
C GLY A 501 19.55 -14.49 19.79
N ASP A 502 20.02 -13.26 19.58
CA ASP A 502 20.84 -12.48 20.52
C ASP A 502 20.18 -12.26 21.91
N LEU A 503 18.87 -12.47 22.02
CA LEU A 503 18.11 -12.31 23.26
C LEU A 503 17.99 -13.61 24.09
N GLY A 504 18.64 -14.70 23.65
CA GLY A 504 18.59 -16.00 24.32
C GLY A 504 17.28 -16.78 24.10
N PHE A 505 16.43 -16.30 23.20
CA PHE A 505 15.23 -16.97 22.72
C PHE A 505 15.35 -17.13 21.20
N GLY A 506 15.27 -18.37 20.70
CA GLY A 506 15.21 -18.63 19.26
C GLY A 506 13.91 -18.11 18.65
N GLY A 507 13.98 -17.60 17.43
CA GLY A 507 12.83 -17.16 16.64
C GLY A 507 13.11 -15.96 15.75
N THR A 508 12.21 -15.75 14.79
CA THR A 508 12.24 -14.63 13.85
C THR A 508 11.03 -13.71 14.09
N SER A 509 11.29 -12.42 14.26
CA SER A 509 10.26 -11.38 14.42
C SER A 509 9.88 -10.79 13.07
N ILE A 510 8.59 -10.60 12.83
CA ILE A 510 8.04 -10.00 11.60
C ILE A 510 7.71 -8.52 11.86
N ASN A 511 8.08 -7.65 10.91
CA ASN A 511 7.68 -6.25 10.92
C ASN A 511 6.14 -6.14 10.80
N ALA A 512 5.52 -5.33 11.66
CA ALA A 512 4.05 -5.26 11.72
C ALA A 512 3.45 -4.55 10.50
N GLU A 513 4.11 -3.49 10.04
CA GLU A 513 3.72 -2.69 8.88
C GLU A 513 3.76 -3.53 7.59
N TYR A 514 4.67 -4.51 7.48
CA TYR A 514 4.69 -5.49 6.40
C TYR A 514 3.41 -6.34 6.37
N MET A 515 2.95 -6.86 7.52
CA MET A 515 1.70 -7.62 7.57
C MET A 515 0.49 -6.75 7.19
N VAL A 516 0.47 -5.48 7.61
CA VAL A 516 -0.56 -4.49 7.23
C VAL A 516 -0.51 -4.17 5.73
N MET A 517 0.69 -4.08 5.15
CA MET A 517 0.90 -3.88 3.72
C MET A 517 0.38 -5.08 2.91
N ARG A 518 0.74 -6.31 3.28
CA ARG A 518 0.24 -7.55 2.65
C ARG A 518 -1.29 -7.68 2.78
N ALA A 519 -1.87 -7.32 3.92
CA ALA A 519 -3.32 -7.31 4.11
C ALA A 519 -4.00 -6.27 3.20
N THR A 520 -3.35 -5.11 3.00
CA THR A 520 -3.82 -4.05 2.09
C THR A 520 -3.72 -4.46 0.62
N GLU A 521 -2.67 -5.18 0.24
CA GLU A 521 -2.53 -5.79 -1.08
C GLU A 521 -3.61 -6.86 -1.34
N SER A 522 -3.91 -7.67 -0.33
CA SER A 522 -4.84 -8.81 -0.46
C SER A 522 -6.32 -8.42 -0.43
N PHE A 523 -6.69 -7.39 0.35
CA PHE A 523 -8.09 -7.01 0.58
C PHE A 523 -8.43 -5.60 0.08
N GLY A 524 -7.44 -4.76 -0.23
CA GLY A 524 -7.60 -3.33 -0.51
C GLY A 524 -7.35 -2.44 0.72
N PRO A 525 -7.50 -1.11 0.61
CA PRO A 525 -7.18 -0.17 1.69
C PRO A 525 -7.93 -0.45 3.00
N ALA A 526 -7.21 -0.33 4.13
CA ALA A 526 -7.82 -0.36 5.45
C ALA A 526 -8.92 0.72 5.56
N GLY A 527 -10.03 0.38 6.22
CA GLY A 527 -11.27 1.16 6.23
C GLY A 527 -12.24 0.85 5.08
N THR A 528 -11.79 0.23 3.98
CA THR A 528 -12.65 -0.13 2.84
C THR A 528 -12.68 -1.63 2.56
N GLY A 529 -11.52 -2.24 2.34
CA GLY A 529 -11.36 -3.67 2.06
C GLY A 529 -11.28 -4.53 3.31
N TRP A 530 -10.69 -3.97 4.37
CA TRP A 530 -10.57 -4.60 5.68
C TRP A 530 -10.44 -3.52 6.76
N GLY A 531 -10.50 -3.91 8.03
CA GLY A 531 -10.33 -3.00 9.16
C GLY A 531 -10.63 -3.73 10.47
N TRP A 532 -10.82 -2.98 11.55
CA TRP A 532 -11.14 -3.58 12.84
C TRP A 532 -12.10 -2.72 13.67
N THR A 533 -12.71 -3.36 14.66
CA THR A 533 -13.52 -2.72 15.71
C THR A 533 -12.98 -3.16 17.05
N ILE A 534 -12.75 -2.21 17.96
CA ILE A 534 -12.37 -2.51 19.35
C ILE A 534 -13.61 -3.07 20.05
N LEU A 535 -13.50 -4.27 20.60
CA LEU A 535 -14.58 -4.95 21.33
C LEU A 535 -14.43 -4.81 22.84
N GLU A 536 -13.19 -4.65 23.32
CA GLU A 536 -12.86 -4.56 24.73
C GLU A 536 -11.50 -3.88 24.88
N ASP A 537 -11.43 -2.87 25.73
CA ASP A 537 -10.23 -2.13 26.12
C ASP A 537 -10.26 -2.00 27.65
N LYS A 538 -9.21 -2.51 28.33
CA LYS A 538 -9.12 -2.47 29.79
C LYS A 538 -7.70 -2.68 30.31
N MET A 539 -7.43 -2.13 31.49
CA MET A 539 -6.28 -2.54 32.30
C MET A 539 -6.65 -3.75 33.16
N VAL A 540 -5.80 -4.77 33.16
CA VAL A 540 -5.96 -6.01 33.94
C VAL A 540 -4.82 -6.11 34.96
N GLU A 541 -5.17 -6.30 36.23
CA GLU A 541 -4.21 -6.48 37.30
C GLU A 541 -3.46 -7.81 37.16
N GLY A 542 -2.13 -7.75 37.28
CA GLY A 542 -1.21 -8.88 37.27
C GLY A 542 -0.80 -9.29 38.68
N ALA A 543 0.47 -9.66 38.85
CA ALA A 543 0.99 -9.99 40.18
C ALA A 543 1.08 -8.73 41.08
N PRO A 544 1.00 -8.85 42.42
CA PRO A 544 1.37 -7.76 43.32
C PRO A 544 2.81 -7.31 43.05
N LEU A 545 3.02 -6.00 42.90
CA LEU A 545 4.35 -5.43 42.70
C LEU A 545 5.21 -5.70 43.94
N THR A 546 6.48 -6.03 43.71
CA THR A 546 7.42 -6.33 44.78
C THR A 546 8.74 -5.59 44.62
N GLU A 547 9.22 -5.00 45.71
CA GLU A 547 10.59 -4.49 45.80
C GLU A 547 11.52 -5.52 46.44
N LYS A 548 12.81 -5.47 46.11
CA LYS A 548 13.85 -6.30 46.70
C LYS A 548 14.41 -5.60 47.94
N ILE A 549 14.39 -6.27 49.09
CA ILE A 549 15.04 -5.80 50.32
C ILE A 549 16.47 -6.35 50.37
N PHE A 550 17.40 -5.47 50.70
CA PHE A 550 18.81 -5.79 50.93
C PHE A 550 19.25 -5.32 52.32
N GLU A 551 20.05 -6.14 53.01
CA GLU A 551 20.82 -5.73 54.18
C GLU A 551 22.28 -5.55 53.74
N GLY A 552 22.71 -4.31 53.59
CA GLY A 552 23.95 -3.99 52.89
C GLY A 552 23.87 -4.44 51.43
N THR A 553 24.77 -5.33 51.00
CA THR A 553 24.77 -5.92 49.65
C THR A 553 24.03 -7.27 49.57
N LYS A 554 23.62 -7.83 50.71
CA LYS A 554 22.97 -9.15 50.75
C LYS A 554 21.47 -9.01 50.48
N PHE A 555 20.96 -9.73 49.50
CA PHE A 555 19.51 -9.86 49.29
C PHE A 555 18.87 -10.64 50.44
N VAL A 556 17.82 -10.10 51.05
CA VAL A 556 17.17 -10.68 52.25
C VAL A 556 15.72 -11.11 51.97
N GLY A 557 15.04 -10.48 51.01
CA GLY A 557 13.69 -10.90 50.62
C GLY A 557 13.00 -9.93 49.67
N LYS A 558 11.70 -10.14 49.47
CA LYS A 558 10.83 -9.24 48.73
C LYS A 558 9.75 -8.68 49.65
N ARG A 559 9.41 -7.39 49.50
CA ARG A 559 8.24 -6.77 50.14
C ARG A 559 7.21 -6.43 49.07
N ILE A 560 5.95 -6.73 49.34
CA ILE A 560 4.83 -6.32 48.47
C ILE A 560 4.60 -4.83 48.67
N LEU A 561 4.47 -4.10 47.57
CA LEU A 561 4.26 -2.66 47.57
C LEU A 561 2.80 -2.30 47.85
N ARG A 562 2.63 -1.19 48.54
CA ARG A 562 1.33 -0.62 48.92
C ARG A 562 1.33 0.88 48.61
N ASP A 563 0.15 1.40 48.31
CA ASP A 563 -0.08 2.83 48.21
C ASP A 563 -0.26 3.45 49.62
N ASN A 564 -0.37 4.78 49.70
CA ASN A 564 -0.44 5.55 50.94
C ASN A 564 -1.70 5.27 51.79
N ASP A 565 -2.77 4.77 51.18
CA ASP A 565 -3.99 4.28 51.84
C ASP A 565 -3.84 2.85 52.40
N GLY A 566 -2.74 2.16 52.07
CA GLY A 566 -2.47 0.77 52.42
C GLY A 566 -2.94 -0.26 51.39
N THR A 567 -3.56 0.14 50.28
CA THR A 567 -4.02 -0.75 49.20
C THR A 567 -2.83 -1.38 48.47
N LEU A 568 -2.98 -2.61 47.97
CA LEU A 568 -1.92 -3.31 47.26
C LEU A 568 -1.68 -2.69 45.87
N LEU A 569 -0.42 -2.49 45.49
CA LEU A 569 -0.07 -2.09 44.14
C LEU A 569 0.18 -3.34 43.28
N PHE A 570 -0.53 -3.45 42.16
CA PHE A 570 -0.40 -4.56 41.21
C PHE A 570 0.34 -4.15 39.94
N GLU A 571 0.94 -5.13 39.27
CA GLU A 571 1.29 -5.02 37.86
C GLU A 571 0.02 -4.75 37.05
N LEU A 572 0.12 -4.01 35.94
CA LEU A 572 -1.00 -3.73 35.06
C LEU A 572 -0.64 -4.15 33.65
N ASN A 573 -1.53 -4.90 33.02
CA ASN A 573 -1.45 -5.28 31.62
C ASN A 573 -2.60 -4.59 30.89
N HIS A 574 -2.30 -3.85 29.83
CA HIS A 574 -3.33 -3.36 28.94
C HIS A 574 -3.78 -4.51 28.04
N TYR A 575 -5.06 -4.83 28.10
CA TYR A 575 -5.71 -5.87 27.31
C TYR A 575 -6.64 -5.22 26.30
N LEU A 576 -6.44 -5.53 25.02
CA LEU A 576 -7.27 -5.04 23.93
C LEU A 576 -7.75 -6.20 23.07
N ARG A 577 -9.07 -6.38 22.95
CA ARG A 577 -9.68 -7.36 22.04
C ARG A 577 -10.32 -6.63 20.86
N ILE A 578 -10.06 -7.12 19.64
CA ILE A 578 -10.61 -6.54 18.42
C ILE A 578 -11.32 -7.61 17.57
N ALA A 579 -12.32 -7.20 16.82
CA ALA A 579 -12.81 -7.92 15.63
C ALA A 579 -12.16 -7.29 14.39
N LEU A 580 -11.26 -8.02 13.73
CA LEU A 580 -10.75 -7.66 12.41
C LEU A 580 -11.70 -8.21 11.35
N TRP A 581 -12.23 -7.32 10.52
CA TRP A 581 -13.10 -7.67 9.40
C TRP A 581 -12.36 -7.47 8.07
N TYR A 582 -12.71 -8.25 7.06
CA TYR A 582 -12.12 -8.19 5.72
C TYR A 582 -13.14 -8.59 4.66
N ILE A 583 -12.96 -8.15 3.43
CA ILE A 583 -13.79 -8.50 2.28
C ILE A 583 -12.97 -9.38 1.34
N LYS A 584 -13.42 -10.62 1.14
CA LYS A 584 -12.86 -11.56 0.14
C LYS A 584 -14.01 -12.03 -0.75
N ASP A 585 -13.82 -11.98 -2.07
CA ASP A 585 -14.80 -12.41 -3.07
C ASP A 585 -16.19 -11.75 -2.90
N GLY A 586 -16.22 -10.50 -2.42
CA GLY A 586 -17.45 -9.75 -2.11
C GLY A 586 -18.14 -10.14 -0.79
N VAL A 587 -17.62 -11.12 -0.05
CA VAL A 587 -18.13 -11.58 1.25
C VAL A 587 -17.31 -10.98 2.38
N ARG A 588 -17.98 -10.44 3.41
CA ARG A 588 -17.32 -9.92 4.63
C ARG A 588 -17.05 -11.06 5.61
N GLY A 589 -15.77 -11.37 5.82
CA GLY A 589 -15.29 -12.22 6.91
C GLY A 589 -14.98 -11.40 8.17
N THR A 590 -14.91 -12.06 9.32
CA THR A 590 -14.47 -11.45 10.59
C THR A 590 -13.74 -12.49 11.44
N VAL A 591 -12.63 -12.08 12.05
CA VAL A 591 -11.83 -12.86 13.00
C VAL A 591 -11.58 -12.01 14.25
N GLU A 592 -11.63 -12.64 15.42
CA GLU A 592 -11.38 -11.97 16.70
C GLU A 592 -10.07 -12.44 17.34
N ASN A 593 -9.31 -11.49 17.88
CA ASN A 593 -8.14 -11.80 18.68
C ASN A 593 -7.81 -10.64 19.64
N PHE A 594 -6.81 -10.84 20.50
CA PHE A 594 -6.43 -9.86 21.53
C PHE A 594 -4.93 -9.63 21.62
N GLY A 595 -4.57 -8.38 21.88
CA GLY A 595 -3.25 -7.95 22.29
C GLY A 595 -3.20 -7.74 23.79
N SER A 596 -2.06 -8.08 24.40
CA SER A 596 -1.85 -7.89 25.83
C SER A 596 -0.42 -7.44 26.08
N THR A 597 -0.24 -6.19 26.51
CA THR A 597 1.09 -5.61 26.77
C THR A 597 1.18 -5.15 28.23
N PRO A 598 2.26 -5.48 28.97
CA PRO A 598 2.48 -4.95 30.30
C PRO A 598 2.60 -3.42 30.27
N TYR A 599 1.64 -2.73 30.90
CA TYR A 599 1.73 -1.30 31.18
C TYR A 599 2.69 -1.05 32.33
N ARG A 600 2.47 -1.69 33.49
CA ARG A 600 3.25 -1.48 34.72
C ARG A 600 3.80 -2.82 35.23
N GLN A 601 5.12 -2.95 35.30
CA GLN A 601 5.79 -4.21 35.67
C GLN A 601 7.07 -4.02 36.50
N THR A 602 7.49 -5.05 37.23
CA THR A 602 8.76 -5.05 37.98
C THR A 602 9.93 -5.47 37.09
N THR A 603 10.90 -4.57 36.84
CA THR A 603 12.10 -4.87 36.03
C THR A 603 13.35 -5.04 36.90
N LYS A 604 14.51 -5.34 36.27
CA LYS A 604 15.82 -5.35 36.95
C LYS A 604 16.18 -3.98 37.57
N ASN A 605 15.65 -2.89 37.02
CA ASN A 605 15.99 -1.51 37.38
C ASN A 605 14.91 -0.83 38.27
N GLY A 606 13.91 -1.58 38.73
CA GLY A 606 12.75 -1.06 39.47
C GLY A 606 11.45 -1.18 38.67
N ILE A 607 10.40 -0.49 39.11
CA ILE A 607 9.11 -0.46 38.42
C ILE A 607 9.27 0.32 37.11
N TYR A 608 8.72 -0.21 36.02
CA TYR A 608 8.66 0.43 34.72
C TYR A 608 7.20 0.60 34.30
N CYS A 609 6.90 1.75 33.68
CA CYS A 609 5.62 2.04 33.04
C CYS A 609 5.84 2.31 31.54
N ASP A 610 5.05 1.68 30.67
CA ASP A 610 5.14 1.78 29.21
C ASP A 610 4.09 2.76 28.65
N SER A 611 4.50 3.93 28.16
CA SER A 611 3.57 4.92 27.59
C SER A 611 2.94 4.48 26.26
N GLU A 612 3.53 3.50 25.57
CA GLU A 612 3.12 3.05 24.23
C GLU A 612 2.24 1.79 24.27
N VAL A 613 1.76 1.41 25.46
CA VAL A 613 1.08 0.14 25.72
C VAL A 613 -0.18 -0.07 24.88
N HIS A 614 -0.97 0.99 24.65
CA HIS A 614 -2.19 0.94 23.84
C HIS A 614 -1.88 0.63 22.37
N LYS A 615 -0.90 1.34 21.79
CA LYS A 615 -0.45 1.13 20.40
C LYS A 615 0.14 -0.28 20.22
N LYS A 616 1.01 -0.71 21.13
CA LYS A 616 1.61 -2.06 21.13
C LYS A 616 0.55 -3.17 21.16
N SER A 617 -0.47 -3.00 22.00
CA SER A 617 -1.55 -3.98 22.13
C SER A 617 -2.46 -4.00 20.90
N LEU A 618 -2.76 -2.86 20.29
CA LEU A 618 -3.50 -2.81 19.04
C LEU A 618 -2.72 -3.49 17.90
N THR A 619 -1.45 -3.17 17.72
CA THR A 619 -0.60 -3.80 16.71
C THR A 619 -0.46 -5.31 16.94
N ASP A 620 -0.34 -5.76 18.19
CA ASP A 620 -0.30 -7.19 18.53
C ASP A 620 -1.63 -7.91 18.21
N ALA A 621 -2.76 -7.30 18.56
CA ALA A 621 -4.10 -7.82 18.24
C ALA A 621 -4.30 -7.96 16.71
N ILE A 622 -3.92 -6.94 15.94
CA ILE A 622 -4.01 -6.94 14.46
C ILE A 622 -3.13 -8.05 13.88
N LYS A 623 -1.86 -8.15 14.28
CA LYS A 623 -0.95 -9.21 13.81
C LYS A 623 -1.50 -10.61 14.07
N LYS A 624 -2.08 -10.85 15.26
CA LYS A 624 -2.70 -12.14 15.61
C LYS A 624 -3.93 -12.45 14.76
N CYS A 625 -4.81 -11.46 14.55
CA CYS A 625 -5.93 -11.61 13.62
C CYS A 625 -5.48 -11.95 12.20
N LEU A 626 -4.45 -11.26 11.67
CA LEU A 626 -3.89 -11.56 10.35
C LEU A 626 -3.20 -12.93 10.30
N SER A 627 -2.52 -13.35 11.37
CA SER A 627 -1.89 -14.68 11.45
C SER A 627 -2.93 -15.80 11.35
N MET A 628 -4.16 -15.60 11.86
CA MET A 628 -5.27 -16.56 11.69
C MET A 628 -5.79 -16.67 10.24
N LEU A 629 -5.51 -15.67 9.39
CA LEU A 629 -5.83 -15.68 7.97
C LEU A 629 -4.66 -16.22 7.10
N GLY A 630 -3.55 -16.62 7.74
CA GLY A 630 -2.37 -17.19 7.10
C GLY A 630 -1.23 -16.23 6.81
N PHE A 631 -1.35 -14.94 7.17
CA PHE A 631 -0.30 -13.95 6.88
C PHE A 631 1.01 -14.31 7.59
N SER A 632 2.10 -14.42 6.83
CA SER A 632 3.42 -14.82 7.34
C SER A 632 3.43 -16.15 8.09
N ALA A 633 2.57 -17.09 7.69
CA ALA A 633 2.49 -18.42 8.30
C ALA A 633 3.80 -19.21 8.20
N ASP A 634 4.65 -18.96 7.20
CA ASP A 634 5.94 -19.66 7.05
C ASP A 634 6.90 -19.45 8.24
N VAL A 635 6.90 -18.26 8.85
CA VAL A 635 7.62 -17.99 10.09
C VAL A 635 7.05 -18.81 11.25
N TRP A 636 5.73 -18.82 11.42
CA TRP A 636 5.05 -19.51 12.52
C TRP A 636 5.06 -21.05 12.38
N LEU A 637 5.21 -21.56 11.17
CA LEU A 637 5.41 -22.99 10.86
C LEU A 637 6.87 -23.43 11.05
N GLY A 638 7.78 -22.53 11.45
CA GLY A 638 9.19 -22.85 11.69
C GLY A 638 10.00 -23.06 10.41
N LEU A 639 9.47 -22.70 9.23
CA LEU A 639 10.25 -22.79 7.98
C LEU A 639 11.43 -21.80 8.00
N TYR A 640 11.25 -20.66 8.66
CA TYR A 640 12.34 -19.72 8.95
C TYR A 640 13.40 -20.27 9.91
N ASP A 641 13.21 -21.39 10.61
CA ASP A 641 14.31 -22.00 11.37
C ASP A 641 15.28 -22.78 10.46
N ASP A 642 14.90 -23.04 9.20
CA ASP A 642 15.77 -23.64 8.19
C ASP A 642 16.59 -22.58 7.42
N ALA A 643 17.91 -22.71 7.49
CA ALA A 643 18.85 -21.87 6.76
C ALA A 643 18.72 -22.01 5.22
N ALA A 644 18.32 -23.18 4.71
CA ALA A 644 18.10 -23.38 3.28
C ALA A 644 16.88 -22.58 2.81
N TYR A 645 15.75 -22.69 3.52
CA TYR A 645 14.55 -21.90 3.25
C TYR A 645 14.79 -20.39 3.32
N LYS A 646 15.54 -19.90 4.33
CA LYS A 646 15.93 -18.47 4.37
C LYS A 646 16.72 -18.06 3.14
N ALA A 647 17.68 -18.86 2.69
CA ALA A 647 18.51 -18.55 1.52
C ALA A 647 17.71 -18.56 0.21
N GLU A 648 16.82 -19.54 0.03
CA GLU A 648 15.87 -19.62 -1.09
C GLU A 648 14.96 -18.39 -1.13
N SER A 649 14.33 -18.04 0.00
CA SER A 649 13.45 -16.87 0.12
C SER A 649 14.19 -15.55 -0.16
N VAL A 650 15.44 -15.39 0.29
CA VAL A 650 16.26 -14.21 -0.06
C VAL A 650 16.51 -14.10 -1.56
N LEU A 651 16.73 -15.22 -2.25
CA LEU A 651 16.91 -15.22 -3.71
C LEU A 651 15.60 -14.92 -4.45
N GLU A 652 14.50 -15.57 -4.07
CA GLU A 652 13.19 -15.39 -4.72
C GLU A 652 12.69 -13.94 -4.60
N PHE A 653 12.67 -13.40 -3.38
CA PHE A 653 12.26 -12.00 -3.16
C PHE A 653 13.30 -11.02 -3.71
N GLY A 654 14.59 -11.34 -3.71
CA GLY A 654 15.62 -10.51 -4.34
C GLY A 654 15.41 -10.31 -5.85
N ILE A 655 14.90 -11.34 -6.55
CA ILE A 655 14.54 -11.24 -7.98
C ILE A 655 13.29 -10.38 -8.17
N LYS A 656 12.27 -10.53 -7.32
CA LYS A 656 11.03 -9.72 -7.37
C LYS A 656 11.31 -8.24 -7.10
N ASP A 657 11.99 -7.92 -5.99
CA ASP A 657 12.43 -6.57 -5.63
C ASP A 657 13.25 -5.92 -6.76
N ALA A 658 14.08 -6.70 -7.48
CA ALA A 658 14.87 -6.21 -8.61
C ALA A 658 14.03 -5.94 -9.88
N ALA A 659 13.03 -6.78 -10.16
CA ALA A 659 12.12 -6.61 -11.30
C ALA A 659 11.20 -5.39 -11.11
N GLU A 660 10.57 -5.24 -9.94
CA GLU A 660 9.74 -4.07 -9.60
C GLU A 660 10.53 -2.77 -9.69
N LYS A 661 11.77 -2.76 -9.17
CA LYS A 661 12.65 -1.59 -9.25
C LYS A 661 13.06 -1.22 -10.69
N ALA A 662 13.17 -2.22 -11.57
CA ALA A 662 13.43 -1.97 -12.99
C ALA A 662 12.23 -1.32 -13.68
N ASP A 663 11.01 -1.85 -13.44
CA ASP A 663 9.76 -1.34 -13.99
C ASP A 663 9.46 0.11 -13.53
N ASP A 664 9.67 0.39 -12.24
CA ASP A 664 9.60 1.75 -11.69
C ASP A 664 10.61 2.70 -12.36
N SER A 665 11.83 2.23 -12.63
CA SER A 665 12.85 3.04 -13.33
C SER A 665 12.43 3.35 -14.77
N THR A 666 11.83 2.40 -15.49
CA THR A 666 11.30 2.65 -16.84
C THR A 666 10.13 3.63 -16.82
N ARG A 667 9.16 3.45 -15.92
CA ARG A 667 8.00 4.34 -15.75
C ARG A 667 8.40 5.79 -15.46
N ILE A 668 9.40 6.00 -14.60
CA ILE A 668 9.92 7.34 -14.27
C ILE A 668 10.62 7.99 -15.49
N ARG A 669 11.35 7.20 -16.31
CA ARG A 669 12.00 7.70 -17.54
C ARG A 669 10.95 8.12 -18.59
N GLU A 670 9.88 7.34 -18.75
CA GLU A 670 8.78 7.65 -19.68
C GLU A 670 8.03 8.93 -19.28
N GLU A 671 7.68 9.09 -17.99
CA GLU A 671 7.01 10.30 -17.51
C GLU A 671 7.88 11.54 -17.71
N LEU A 672 9.19 11.44 -17.43
CA LEU A 672 10.12 12.54 -17.63
C LEU A 672 10.29 12.90 -19.11
N ASP A 673 10.31 11.91 -20.00
CA ASP A 673 10.41 12.10 -21.44
C ASP A 673 9.18 12.80 -22.04
N GLU A 674 7.97 12.42 -21.61
CA GLU A 674 6.73 13.08 -22.05
C GLU A 674 6.63 14.51 -21.50
N ARG A 675 6.96 14.72 -20.21
CA ARG A 675 7.11 16.09 -19.64
C ARG A 675 8.16 16.91 -20.40
N PHE A 676 9.27 16.31 -20.82
CA PHE A 676 10.32 16.98 -21.60
C PHE A 676 9.80 17.40 -22.98
N LYS A 677 9.12 16.49 -23.69
CA LYS A 677 8.53 16.70 -25.01
C LYS A 677 7.50 17.84 -25.01
N GLN A 678 6.58 17.87 -24.03
CA GLN A 678 5.58 18.94 -23.88
C GLN A 678 6.21 20.32 -23.65
N ASN A 679 7.25 20.38 -22.80
CA ASN A 679 7.98 21.64 -22.55
C ASN A 679 8.76 22.10 -23.78
N VAL A 680 9.40 21.18 -24.53
CA VAL A 680 10.08 21.47 -25.80
C VAL A 680 9.10 22.02 -26.85
N GLU A 681 7.90 21.43 -26.97
CA GLU A 681 6.88 21.93 -27.90
C GLU A 681 6.37 23.33 -27.48
N THR A 682 6.20 23.56 -26.19
CA THR A 682 5.82 24.87 -25.64
C THR A 682 6.90 25.93 -25.88
N MET A 683 8.18 25.61 -25.68
CA MET A 683 9.31 26.47 -26.04
C MET A 683 9.35 26.79 -27.54
N ARG A 684 9.03 25.82 -28.40
CA ARG A 684 8.93 26.01 -29.86
C ARG A 684 7.71 26.83 -30.30
N LYS A 685 6.68 26.97 -29.45
CA LYS A 685 5.50 27.84 -29.68
C LYS A 685 5.62 29.23 -29.04
N ALA A 686 6.56 29.42 -28.10
CA ALA A 686 6.81 30.68 -27.41
C ALA A 686 7.08 31.85 -28.38
N VAL A 687 6.63 33.04 -27.97
CA VAL A 687 6.67 34.27 -28.77
C VAL A 687 7.77 35.21 -28.29
N SER A 688 8.19 35.11 -27.02
CA SER A 688 9.28 35.91 -26.46
C SER A 688 10.47 35.08 -25.97
N GLN A 689 11.68 35.66 -26.04
CA GLN A 689 12.91 35.05 -25.52
C GLN A 689 12.84 34.81 -23.99
N ASN A 690 12.03 35.61 -23.29
CA ASN A 690 11.79 35.49 -21.85
C ASN A 690 10.94 34.25 -21.50
N GLU A 691 9.94 33.89 -22.33
CA GLU A 691 9.18 32.64 -22.17
C GLU A 691 10.09 31.42 -22.34
N VAL A 692 10.84 31.35 -23.43
CA VAL A 692 11.80 30.25 -23.70
C VAL A 692 12.77 30.08 -22.54
N SER A 693 13.32 31.19 -22.02
CA SER A 693 14.28 31.17 -20.91
C SER A 693 13.65 30.77 -19.57
N LYS A 694 12.39 31.14 -19.31
CA LYS A 694 11.64 30.71 -18.11
C LYS A 694 11.30 29.22 -18.14
N ILE A 695 10.83 28.70 -19.28
CA ILE A 695 10.49 27.28 -19.42
C ILE A 695 11.75 26.42 -19.30
N ALA A 696 12.83 26.79 -20.01
CA ALA A 696 14.11 26.08 -19.93
C ALA A 696 14.71 26.09 -18.52
N SER A 697 14.68 27.22 -17.79
CA SER A 697 15.22 27.28 -16.43
C SER A 697 14.41 26.46 -15.42
N SER A 698 13.08 26.40 -15.56
CA SER A 698 12.20 25.54 -14.75
C SER A 698 12.53 24.05 -14.94
N LEU A 699 12.65 23.61 -16.19
CA LEU A 699 12.94 22.21 -16.51
C LEU A 699 14.39 21.83 -16.13
N THR A 700 15.37 22.71 -16.37
CA THR A 700 16.77 22.55 -15.90
C THR A 700 16.84 22.39 -14.38
N ARG A 701 16.07 23.17 -13.61
CA ARG A 701 16.00 23.03 -12.14
C ARG A 701 15.44 21.66 -11.74
N THR A 702 14.39 21.21 -12.42
CA THR A 702 13.71 19.93 -12.14
C THR A 702 14.64 18.75 -12.44
N VAL A 703 15.21 18.69 -13.64
CA VAL A 703 16.20 17.67 -14.05
C VAL A 703 17.43 17.71 -13.13
N GLY A 704 17.87 18.90 -12.71
CA GLY A 704 18.98 19.06 -11.76
C GLY A 704 18.74 18.46 -10.37
N ILE A 705 17.49 18.44 -9.88
CA ILE A 705 17.13 17.77 -8.62
C ILE A 705 17.27 16.26 -8.79
N HIS A 706 16.66 15.67 -9.83
CA HIS A 706 16.76 14.24 -10.11
C HIS A 706 18.22 13.81 -10.36
N LEU A 707 19.01 14.64 -11.04
CA LEU A 707 20.45 14.40 -11.28
C LEU A 707 21.23 14.32 -9.96
N LYS A 708 20.93 15.20 -9.01
CA LYS A 708 21.59 15.18 -7.68
C LYS A 708 21.23 13.90 -6.93
N SER A 709 19.95 13.54 -6.85
CA SER A 709 19.51 12.32 -6.20
C SER A 709 20.08 11.06 -6.87
N ALA A 710 20.15 11.02 -8.20
CA ALA A 710 20.76 9.92 -8.95
C ALA A 710 22.26 9.74 -8.64
N LYS A 711 22.98 10.85 -8.41
CA LYS A 711 24.39 10.82 -7.98
C LYS A 711 24.55 10.40 -6.52
N GLU A 712 23.62 10.78 -5.65
CA GLU A 712 23.60 10.35 -4.23
C GLU A 712 23.37 8.83 -4.08
N ILE A 713 22.58 8.21 -4.96
CA ILE A 713 22.36 6.75 -5.00
C ILE A 713 23.34 5.98 -5.89
N ASN A 714 24.33 6.66 -6.49
CA ASN A 714 25.31 6.10 -7.42
C ASN A 714 24.72 5.39 -8.67
N ASP A 715 23.56 5.84 -9.17
CA ASP A 715 22.94 5.32 -10.40
C ASP A 715 23.61 5.93 -11.65
N GLN A 716 24.66 5.27 -12.12
CA GLN A 716 25.47 5.71 -13.25
C GLN A 716 24.73 5.69 -14.59
N GLU A 717 23.64 4.93 -14.74
CA GLU A 717 22.85 4.91 -15.97
C GLU A 717 21.86 6.07 -16.01
N TYR A 718 21.11 6.27 -14.93
CA TYR A 718 20.14 7.35 -14.82
C TYR A 718 20.82 8.72 -14.86
N VAL A 719 22.02 8.85 -14.27
CA VAL A 719 22.87 10.04 -14.42
C VAL A 719 23.18 10.34 -15.89
N LYS A 720 23.64 9.36 -16.68
CA LYS A 720 23.95 9.56 -18.11
C LYS A 720 22.72 9.98 -18.91
N TYR A 721 21.57 9.37 -18.63
CA TYR A 721 20.29 9.71 -19.25
C TYR A 721 19.87 11.17 -18.94
N LEU A 722 19.91 11.57 -17.67
CA LEU A 722 19.56 12.93 -17.24
C LEU A 722 20.52 14.00 -17.80
N GLU A 723 21.82 13.73 -17.85
CA GLU A 723 22.80 14.63 -18.47
C GLU A 723 22.58 14.76 -19.98
N GLY A 724 22.17 13.68 -20.66
CA GLY A 724 21.74 13.70 -22.05
C GLY A 724 20.51 14.58 -22.29
N ARG A 725 19.47 14.44 -21.45
CA ARG A 725 18.27 15.30 -21.50
C ARG A 725 18.59 16.77 -21.21
N LEU A 726 19.46 17.06 -20.25
CA LEU A 726 19.90 18.42 -19.94
C LEU A 726 20.62 19.07 -21.13
N ARG A 727 21.53 18.33 -21.80
CA ARG A 727 22.19 18.81 -23.03
C ARG A 727 21.18 19.12 -24.13
N ARG A 728 20.22 18.21 -24.35
CA ARG A 728 19.18 18.39 -25.37
C ARG A 728 18.28 19.61 -25.09
N LEU A 729 18.08 19.97 -23.82
CA LEU A 729 17.30 21.15 -23.44
C LEU A 729 18.02 22.45 -23.82
N GLU A 730 19.33 22.54 -23.62
CA GLU A 730 20.12 23.71 -23.97
C GLU A 730 20.26 23.86 -25.51
N GLU A 731 20.34 22.75 -26.24
CA GLU A 731 20.20 22.73 -27.71
C GLU A 731 18.85 23.30 -28.17
N VAL A 732 17.72 22.82 -27.64
CA VAL A 732 16.38 23.32 -28.02
C VAL A 732 16.19 24.78 -27.62
N LYS A 733 16.70 25.19 -26.45
CA LYS A 733 16.67 26.58 -26.00
C LYS A 733 17.44 27.50 -26.95
N SER A 734 18.66 27.12 -27.36
CA SER A 734 19.43 27.90 -28.33
C SER A 734 18.77 27.95 -29.72
N GLU A 735 18.21 26.83 -30.20
CA GLU A 735 17.39 26.75 -31.43
C GLU A 735 16.22 27.76 -31.38
N CYS A 736 15.45 27.76 -30.28
CA CYS A 736 14.29 28.64 -30.11
C CYS A 736 14.67 30.12 -29.98
N LEU A 737 15.77 30.44 -29.28
CA LEU A 737 16.26 31.81 -29.14
C LEU A 737 16.78 32.37 -30.48
N ALA A 738 17.53 31.59 -31.26
CA ALA A 738 17.99 31.98 -32.59
C ALA A 738 16.80 32.28 -33.52
N ARG A 739 15.80 31.39 -33.58
CA ARG A 739 14.58 31.58 -34.38
C ARG A 739 13.77 32.83 -33.98
N LEU A 740 13.84 33.26 -32.72
CA LEU A 740 13.20 34.49 -32.24
C LEU A 740 14.05 35.74 -32.52
N GLN A 741 15.37 35.62 -32.64
CA GLN A 741 16.24 36.72 -33.11
C GLN A 741 16.08 36.94 -34.62
N GLU A 742 16.03 35.88 -35.42
CA GLU A 742 15.80 35.95 -36.88
C GLU A 742 14.43 36.56 -37.24
N LYS A 743 13.41 36.41 -36.39
CA LYS A 743 12.09 37.03 -36.57
C LYS A 743 12.02 38.50 -36.11
N ALA A 744 13.05 38.99 -35.43
CA ALA A 744 13.12 40.36 -34.91
C ALA A 744 14.08 41.27 -35.72
N ALA A 745 14.78 40.69 -36.70
CA ALA A 745 15.62 41.37 -37.69
C ALA A 745 14.85 41.58 -39.01
#